data_AF-A0A969SQ41-F1
#
_entry.id   AF-A0A969SQ41-F1
#
_cell.length_a   1.000
_cell.length_b   1.000
_cell.length_c   1.000
_cell.angle_alpha   90.00
_cell.angle_beta   90.00
_cell.angle_gamma   90.00
#
_symmetry.space_group_name_H-M   'P 1'
#
loop_
_entity.id
_entity.type
_entity.pdbx_description
1 polymer ?
#
loop_
_entity_poly.entity_id
_entity_poly.type
_entity_poly.pdbx_seq_one_letter_code
_entity_poly.pdbx_strand_id
1 'polypeptide(L)'
;MSTNANSPENSPSNIPTSSLGMIIQRGGEELVLEKVPDRFTVRSKTNIPVPQLARNLLGSWRSSIPTSHLELFRVASTKLETAMSQARSSTNVAFASHVYQIKGNPGTAVYLSDQMTIQFASWVDNTRINSIATKFGLVLDKPVDGLPNTFVFIVGQQATQNPIKIANQLQGFSEILASEPNIIIRQESYYKPRDPLYFQQWYLNHNGGNQLAHGSHISVEKAWDITRGVRSVVVAVVDDSFDLNHPDFMGSGKIVAPLNLKDKDFLPLPTQEQPSHGTACAGIAIASENGTGIAGVAPGCAFMPIRTSGFLDDESIEAIFDWALEKGASVISCSWGAAAVYFPLSLRQRAAITRAATKGRNGKGCVILFAAGNANRPINGTVYESGWVKDIVTGKTRWLSGFTAHPDVITVSASTSLNKKAAYSNWGSNISICAPSNNAQPGMWFEQTGFIYTQPAIAASLPGRGMFTTDQLGAAGYTKDDFTPYFGGTSAATPVVAGVAALVLSANLDLTTQQVKRILEETADKIVDLEPDPQLGLRYGSYDDNGHSQWFGYGKVNAENAVKAAQKLQKNAAIAIKNIVGRNNAVLSIPDNYQQGIKSPIMISESSNVRDIQVSVNISHEFLSDLEIYLIAPNNQRVLLQSRTLGRRQELQTTYSVQTHPGLKNLLNQSAKGNWQLWIIDTAPQDTGKLNNWQLLLSVNS
;
A
#
# COMPACT_ATOMS: atom_id res chain seq x y z
N MET A 1 -34.01 71.16 27.91
CA MET A 1 -35.21 70.63 27.22
C MET A 1 -34.74 69.55 26.25
N SER A 2 -35.23 68.31 26.44
CA SER A 2 -35.48 67.22 25.45
C SER A 2 -34.47 67.02 24.29
N THR A 3 -33.86 65.84 24.08
CA THR A 3 -34.51 64.58 23.60
C THR A 3 -33.68 63.29 23.85
N ASN A 4 -34.39 62.14 23.80
CA ASN A 4 -34.00 60.73 23.93
C ASN A 4 -32.93 60.18 22.94
N ALA A 5 -32.24 59.09 23.33
CA ALA A 5 -31.92 57.95 22.44
C ALA A 5 -31.69 56.64 23.23
N ASN A 6 -32.23 55.54 22.68
CA ASN A 6 -32.43 54.22 23.26
C ASN A 6 -31.16 53.36 23.44
N SER A 7 -31.26 52.43 24.40
CA SER A 7 -30.45 51.21 24.56
C SER A 7 -30.46 50.30 23.32
N PRO A 8 -29.39 49.56 22.99
CA PRO A 8 -29.48 48.40 22.10
C PRO A 8 -29.67 47.11 22.90
N GLU A 9 -30.83 46.49 22.73
CA GLU A 9 -31.14 45.13 23.15
C GLU A 9 -30.37 44.08 22.32
N ASN A 10 -30.20 42.89 22.92
CA ASN A 10 -29.54 41.72 22.37
C ASN A 10 -30.13 41.27 21.02
N SER A 11 -29.31 41.10 19.99
CA SER A 11 -29.70 40.33 18.79
C SER A 11 -29.66 38.82 19.10
N PRO A 12 -30.71 38.05 18.80
CA PRO A 12 -30.66 36.60 18.88
C PRO A 12 -29.82 36.05 17.71
N SER A 13 -29.04 34.99 17.95
CA SER A 13 -28.41 34.22 16.87
C SER A 13 -29.44 33.88 15.78
N ASN A 14 -29.08 33.97 14.49
CA ASN A 14 -29.94 33.53 13.37
C ASN A 14 -30.30 32.02 13.40
N ILE A 15 -29.78 31.28 14.37
CA ILE A 15 -30.10 29.89 14.62
C ILE A 15 -31.37 29.80 15.49
N PRO A 16 -32.44 29.12 15.04
CA PRO A 16 -33.64 28.89 15.86
C PRO A 16 -33.28 28.30 17.22
N THR A 17 -33.97 28.71 18.29
CA THR A 17 -33.69 28.25 19.67
C THR A 17 -33.73 26.72 19.80
N SER A 18 -34.57 26.05 19.00
CA SER A 18 -34.66 24.59 18.90
C SER A 18 -33.42 23.92 18.29
N SER A 19 -32.64 24.65 17.49
CA SER A 19 -31.47 24.18 16.74
C SER A 19 -30.13 24.55 17.38
N LEU A 20 -30.13 25.37 18.44
CA LEU A 20 -28.92 25.84 19.13
C LEU A 20 -27.98 24.73 19.63
N GLY A 21 -28.48 23.52 19.87
CA GLY A 21 -27.66 22.38 20.31
C GLY A 21 -27.34 21.37 19.21
N MET A 22 -27.71 21.65 17.97
CA MET A 22 -27.71 20.71 16.85
C MET A 22 -27.00 21.27 15.60
N ILE A 23 -26.45 22.48 15.65
CA ILE A 23 -25.65 23.09 14.58
C ILE A 23 -24.29 23.43 15.16
N ILE A 24 -23.22 23.12 14.44
CA ILE A 24 -21.87 23.56 14.77
C ILE A 24 -21.32 24.37 13.61
N GLN A 25 -20.76 25.55 13.91
CA GLN A 25 -19.94 26.31 12.97
C GLN A 25 -18.48 25.87 13.11
N ARG A 26 -17.85 25.54 12.00
CA ARG A 26 -16.45 25.08 11.98
C ARG A 26 -15.80 25.37 10.63
N GLY A 27 -14.65 26.05 10.63
CA GLY A 27 -13.87 26.32 9.42
C GLY A 27 -14.62 27.19 8.40
N GLY A 28 -15.55 28.03 8.86
CA GLY A 28 -16.40 28.86 8.00
C GLY A 28 -17.67 28.18 7.49
N GLU A 29 -17.93 26.92 7.86
CA GLU A 29 -19.09 26.14 7.40
C GLU A 29 -20.05 25.79 8.55
N GLU A 30 -21.32 25.53 8.22
CA GLU A 30 -22.32 25.01 9.16
C GLU A 30 -22.51 23.50 8.99
N LEU A 31 -22.34 22.74 10.07
CA LEU A 31 -22.64 21.32 10.11
C LEU A 31 -23.86 21.06 10.98
N VAL A 32 -24.85 20.36 10.41
CA VAL A 32 -26.03 19.90 11.15
C VAL A 32 -25.69 18.58 11.84
N LEU A 33 -25.98 18.51 13.13
CA LEU A 33 -25.77 17.36 13.99
C LEU A 33 -27.08 16.67 14.33
N GLU A 34 -27.00 15.38 14.65
CA GLU A 34 -28.04 14.58 15.25
C GLU A 34 -27.49 13.93 16.53
N LYS A 35 -28.30 13.85 17.59
CA LYS A 35 -27.88 13.18 18.82
C LYS A 35 -27.94 11.67 18.64
N VAL A 36 -26.89 10.98 19.05
CA VAL A 36 -26.91 9.52 19.17
C VAL A 36 -27.78 9.15 20.38
N PRO A 37 -28.86 8.37 20.20
CA PRO A 37 -29.90 8.25 21.22
C PRO A 37 -29.50 7.39 22.42
N ASP A 38 -28.43 6.59 22.32
CA ASP A 38 -28.07 5.58 23.33
C ASP A 38 -26.65 5.74 23.90
N ARG A 39 -25.98 6.88 23.62
CA ARG A 39 -24.56 7.10 24.02
C ARG A 39 -24.30 8.50 24.56
N PHE A 40 -23.42 8.56 25.56
CA PHE A 40 -22.87 9.79 26.10
C PHE A 40 -21.40 9.59 26.49
N THR A 41 -20.65 10.69 26.58
CA THR A 41 -19.26 10.69 27.06
C THR A 41 -19.14 11.40 28.39
N VAL A 42 -18.14 10.99 29.17
CA VAL A 42 -17.82 11.56 30.48
C VAL A 42 -16.31 11.78 30.60
N ARG A 43 -15.89 12.91 31.16
CA ARG A 43 -14.51 13.18 31.61
C ARG A 43 -14.50 13.22 33.14
N SER A 44 -13.57 12.53 33.80
CA SER A 44 -13.43 12.60 35.26
C SER A 44 -12.67 13.86 35.72
N LYS A 45 -12.91 14.32 36.97
CA LYS A 45 -12.15 15.43 37.59
C LYS A 45 -10.75 15.01 38.05
N THR A 46 -10.56 13.73 38.38
CA THR A 46 -9.30 13.14 38.83
C THR A 46 -8.97 11.90 37.99
N ASN A 47 -7.75 11.36 38.10
CA ASN A 47 -7.34 10.09 37.46
C ASN A 47 -8.01 8.88 38.12
N ILE A 48 -9.35 8.87 38.15
CA ILE A 48 -10.15 7.75 38.65
C ILE A 48 -10.06 6.62 37.64
N PRO A 49 -9.69 5.39 38.05
CA PRO A 49 -9.73 4.25 37.16
C PRO A 49 -11.13 4.06 36.57
N VAL A 50 -11.20 3.82 35.26
CA VAL A 50 -12.46 3.64 34.51
C VAL A 50 -13.43 2.66 35.19
N PRO A 51 -13.01 1.50 35.74
CA PRO A 51 -13.93 0.59 36.43
C PRO A 51 -14.59 1.18 37.69
N GLN A 52 -13.93 2.12 38.35
CA GLN A 52 -14.48 2.82 39.52
C GLN A 52 -15.43 3.94 39.09
N LEU A 53 -15.08 4.69 38.03
CA LEU A 53 -15.97 5.68 37.44
C LEU A 53 -17.26 5.04 36.93
N ALA A 54 -17.15 3.90 36.23
CA ALA A 54 -18.28 3.21 35.63
C ALA A 54 -19.27 2.64 36.66
N ARG A 55 -18.81 2.21 37.84
CA ARG A 55 -19.69 1.72 38.93
C ARG A 55 -20.67 2.77 39.44
N ASN A 56 -20.32 4.06 39.32
CA ASN A 56 -21.08 5.16 39.89
C ASN A 56 -21.95 5.88 38.85
N LEU A 57 -21.97 5.41 37.61
CA LEU A 57 -22.70 6.03 36.49
C LEU A 57 -23.74 5.07 35.92
N LEU A 58 -24.86 5.62 35.46
CA LEU A 58 -25.86 4.85 34.72
C LEU A 58 -25.35 4.56 33.30
N GLY A 59 -25.13 3.28 33.01
CA GLY A 59 -24.76 2.82 31.68
C GLY A 59 -23.62 1.82 31.71
N SER A 60 -23.37 1.24 30.55
CA SER A 60 -22.27 0.32 30.31
C SER A 60 -21.12 1.07 29.65
N TRP A 61 -19.95 1.06 30.28
CA TRP A 61 -18.72 1.57 29.65
C TRP A 61 -18.42 0.79 28.36
N ARG A 62 -17.89 1.48 27.35
CA ARG A 62 -17.58 0.89 26.03
C ARG A 62 -16.12 1.02 25.64
N SER A 63 -15.58 2.23 25.73
CA SER A 63 -14.21 2.52 25.30
C SER A 63 -13.75 3.86 25.84
N SER A 64 -12.45 4.04 25.97
CA SER A 64 -11.82 5.32 26.25
C SER A 64 -11.45 6.06 24.96
N ILE A 65 -11.41 7.39 25.02
CA ILE A 65 -10.96 8.30 23.97
C ILE A 65 -9.74 9.06 24.55
N PRO A 66 -8.53 8.47 24.46
CA PRO A 66 -7.42 8.83 25.34
C PRO A 66 -6.96 10.29 25.22
N THR A 67 -6.95 10.85 24.01
CA THR A 67 -6.48 12.23 23.74
C THR A 67 -7.30 13.32 24.42
N SER A 68 -8.55 13.01 24.81
CA SER A 68 -9.46 13.95 25.49
C SER A 68 -9.88 13.47 26.88
N HIS A 69 -9.30 12.36 27.34
CA HIS A 69 -9.67 11.70 28.60
C HIS A 69 -11.17 11.43 28.75
N LEU A 70 -11.87 11.20 27.63
CA LEU A 70 -13.31 10.89 27.62
C LEU A 70 -13.53 9.39 27.71
N GLU A 71 -14.54 9.00 28.46
CA GLU A 71 -15.04 7.64 28.59
C GLU A 71 -16.42 7.53 27.94
N LEU A 72 -16.57 6.60 27.00
CA LEU A 72 -17.82 6.37 26.27
C LEU A 72 -18.72 5.40 27.05
N PHE A 73 -19.95 5.82 27.30
CA PHE A 73 -20.99 5.01 27.93
C PHE A 73 -22.15 4.77 26.98
N ARG A 74 -22.75 3.58 27.10
CA ARG A 74 -23.98 3.20 26.41
C ARG A 74 -25.09 2.93 27.41
N VAL A 75 -26.27 3.46 27.14
CA VAL A 75 -27.46 3.35 27.99
C VAL A 75 -28.71 3.17 27.11
N ALA A 76 -29.80 2.61 27.64
CA ALA A 76 -31.07 2.60 26.92
C ALA A 76 -31.49 4.03 26.54
N SER A 77 -32.04 4.21 25.34
CA SER A 77 -32.33 5.55 24.81
C SER A 77 -33.27 6.37 25.68
N THR A 78 -34.24 5.71 26.34
CA THR A 78 -35.16 6.31 27.30
C THR A 78 -34.49 6.79 28.59
N LYS A 79 -33.24 6.41 28.85
CA LYS A 79 -32.48 6.72 30.06
C LYS A 79 -31.29 7.65 29.82
N LEU A 80 -31.04 8.08 28.57
CA LEU A 80 -29.88 8.89 28.20
C LEU A 80 -29.79 10.21 28.98
N GLU A 81 -30.87 11.00 28.98
CA GLU A 81 -30.89 12.31 29.67
C GLU A 81 -30.75 12.14 31.20
N THR A 82 -31.40 11.13 31.79
CA THR A 82 -31.26 10.80 33.22
C THR A 82 -29.82 10.41 33.56
N ALA A 83 -29.19 9.58 32.74
CA ALA A 83 -27.80 9.15 32.94
C ALA A 83 -26.82 10.32 32.87
N MET A 84 -26.98 11.22 31.89
CA MET A 84 -26.14 12.42 31.81
C MET A 84 -26.41 13.41 32.95
N SER A 85 -27.66 13.57 33.38
CA SER A 85 -27.99 14.42 34.52
C SER A 85 -27.30 13.93 35.81
N GLN A 86 -27.35 12.62 36.07
CA GLN A 86 -26.61 12.00 37.17
C GLN A 86 -25.09 12.13 37.01
N ALA A 87 -24.58 11.97 35.78
CA ALA A 87 -23.15 12.17 35.54
C ALA A 87 -22.74 13.61 35.88
N ARG A 88 -23.51 14.62 35.47
CA ARG A 88 -23.22 16.03 35.76
C ARG A 88 -23.33 16.40 37.24
N SER A 89 -24.20 15.72 38.00
CA SER A 89 -24.30 15.95 39.46
C SER A 89 -23.24 15.22 40.27
N SER A 90 -22.49 14.29 39.67
CA SER A 90 -21.43 13.55 40.33
C SER A 90 -20.21 14.44 40.62
N THR A 91 -19.72 14.40 41.85
CA THR A 91 -18.50 15.11 42.26
C THR A 91 -17.26 14.65 41.51
N ASN A 92 -17.28 13.44 40.95
CA ASN A 92 -16.17 12.80 40.23
C ASN A 92 -16.12 13.12 38.73
N VAL A 93 -17.16 13.77 38.18
CA VAL A 93 -17.29 14.05 36.75
C VAL A 93 -17.00 15.52 36.49
N ALA A 94 -16.03 15.80 35.62
CA ALA A 94 -15.69 17.15 35.18
C ALA A 94 -16.60 17.62 34.06
N PHE A 95 -16.97 16.71 33.16
CA PHE A 95 -17.71 17.02 31.95
C PHE A 95 -18.53 15.81 31.51
N ALA A 96 -19.75 16.05 31.03
CA ALA A 96 -20.58 15.01 30.42
C ALA A 96 -21.40 15.58 29.24
N SER A 97 -21.33 14.89 28.11
CA SER A 97 -21.95 15.34 26.85
C SER A 97 -22.65 14.22 26.12
N HIS A 98 -23.66 14.59 25.33
CA HIS A 98 -24.19 13.77 24.25
C HIS A 98 -23.06 13.37 23.29
N VAL A 99 -23.21 12.19 22.68
CA VAL A 99 -22.52 11.86 21.44
C VAL A 99 -23.40 12.30 20.27
N TYR A 100 -22.79 12.88 19.25
CA TYR A 100 -23.47 13.38 18.06
C TYR A 100 -23.06 12.57 16.83
N GLN A 101 -23.81 12.73 15.74
CA GLN A 101 -23.42 12.35 14.38
C GLN A 101 -23.68 13.53 13.45
N ILE A 102 -22.94 13.62 12.35
CA ILE A 102 -23.19 14.66 11.34
C ILE A 102 -24.33 14.18 10.44
N LYS A 103 -25.36 15.02 10.25
CA LYS A 103 -26.51 14.71 9.38
C LYS A 103 -26.01 14.41 7.97
N GLY A 104 -26.46 13.30 7.40
CA GLY A 104 -26.00 12.80 6.09
C GLY A 104 -24.73 11.93 6.14
N ASN A 105 -24.09 11.77 7.32
CA ASN A 105 -22.91 10.94 7.52
C ASN A 105 -23.16 9.87 8.60
N PRO A 106 -24.00 8.85 8.31
CA PRO A 106 -24.37 7.84 9.29
C PRO A 106 -23.14 7.04 9.77
N GLY A 107 -23.03 6.81 11.08
CA GLY A 107 -21.93 6.04 11.69
C GLY A 107 -20.73 6.88 12.13
N THR A 108 -20.61 8.14 11.71
CA THR A 108 -19.57 9.05 12.20
C THR A 108 -19.95 9.63 13.55
N ALA A 109 -19.35 9.10 14.63
CA ALA A 109 -19.53 9.63 15.97
C ALA A 109 -18.68 10.89 16.19
N VAL A 110 -19.32 11.96 16.65
CA VAL A 110 -18.72 13.22 17.05
C VAL A 110 -18.82 13.33 18.57
N TYR A 111 -17.67 13.41 19.23
CA TYR A 111 -17.59 13.60 20.69
C TYR A 111 -17.25 15.06 20.98
N LEU A 112 -17.84 15.64 22.01
CA LEU A 112 -17.46 16.97 22.48
C LEU A 112 -16.42 16.85 23.59
N SER A 113 -15.46 17.78 23.59
CA SER A 113 -14.68 18.10 24.79
C SER A 113 -15.29 19.32 25.49
N ASP A 114 -14.74 19.67 26.64
CA ASP A 114 -15.01 20.92 27.36
C ASP A 114 -14.16 22.10 26.86
N GLN A 115 -13.45 21.97 25.74
CA GLN A 115 -12.70 23.08 25.14
C GLN A 115 -13.51 23.77 24.04
N MET A 116 -13.30 25.07 23.88
CA MET A 116 -13.75 25.83 22.74
C MET A 116 -12.76 26.93 22.35
N THR A 117 -12.69 27.25 21.07
CA THR A 117 -11.85 28.31 20.54
C THR A 117 -12.72 29.51 20.22
N ILE A 118 -12.32 30.69 20.69
CA ILE A 118 -13.03 31.95 20.42
C ILE A 118 -12.03 32.94 19.85
N GLN A 119 -12.37 33.53 18.70
CA GLN A 119 -11.69 34.67 18.13
C GLN A 119 -12.53 35.93 18.33
N PHE A 120 -11.95 36.92 18.98
CA PHE A 120 -12.56 38.23 19.19
C PHE A 120 -12.11 39.22 18.11
N ALA A 121 -12.95 40.21 17.82
CA ALA A 121 -12.57 41.30 16.95
C ALA A 121 -11.37 42.07 17.54
N SER A 122 -10.55 42.65 16.68
CA SER A 122 -9.29 43.31 17.06
C SER A 122 -9.46 44.46 18.05
N TRP A 123 -10.65 45.09 18.08
CA TRP A 123 -10.99 46.20 18.97
C TRP A 123 -11.48 45.77 20.36
N VAL A 124 -11.66 44.47 20.60
CA VAL A 124 -12.15 43.96 21.89
C VAL A 124 -10.97 43.81 22.86
N ASP A 125 -11.06 44.47 24.01
CA ASP A 125 -10.03 44.41 25.04
C ASP A 125 -10.19 43.21 26.00
N ASN A 126 -9.16 42.95 26.81
CA ASN A 126 -9.15 41.85 27.77
C ASN A 126 -10.25 41.95 28.83
N THR A 127 -10.69 43.16 29.20
CA THR A 127 -11.77 43.37 30.17
C THR A 127 -13.09 42.87 29.60
N ARG A 128 -13.38 43.22 28.34
CA ARG A 128 -14.57 42.77 27.63
C ARG A 128 -14.52 41.27 27.37
N ILE A 129 -13.38 40.73 26.93
CA ILE A 129 -13.17 39.27 26.78
C ILE A 129 -13.51 38.53 28.07
N ASN A 130 -12.96 38.97 29.21
CA ASN A 130 -13.22 38.36 30.51
C ASN A 130 -14.69 38.47 30.93
N SER A 131 -15.36 39.58 30.62
CA SER A 131 -16.78 39.76 30.92
C SER A 131 -17.67 38.80 30.12
N ILE A 132 -17.35 38.58 28.83
CA ILE A 132 -18.06 37.64 27.96
C ILE A 132 -17.79 36.22 28.45
N ALA A 133 -16.52 35.85 28.69
CA ALA A 133 -16.16 34.54 29.19
C ALA A 133 -16.89 34.20 30.50
N THR A 134 -16.90 35.13 31.45
CA THR A 134 -17.58 34.96 32.75
C THR A 134 -19.09 34.76 32.58
N LYS A 135 -19.73 35.51 31.67
CA LYS A 135 -21.17 35.38 31.37
C LYS A 135 -21.56 33.97 30.95
N PHE A 136 -20.67 33.26 30.27
CA PHE A 136 -20.89 31.89 29.78
C PHE A 136 -20.24 30.81 30.65
N GLY A 137 -19.63 31.17 31.78
CA GLY A 137 -18.93 30.23 32.66
C GLY A 137 -17.65 29.65 32.02
N LEU A 138 -17.01 30.40 31.13
CA LEU A 138 -15.78 30.00 30.44
C LEU A 138 -14.55 30.43 31.22
N VAL A 139 -13.55 29.56 31.26
CA VAL A 139 -12.25 29.80 31.90
C VAL A 139 -11.20 29.85 30.81
N LEU A 140 -10.39 30.91 30.77
CA LEU A 140 -9.31 31.03 29.79
C LEU A 140 -8.27 29.93 30.01
N ASP A 141 -7.91 29.20 28.94
CA ASP A 141 -6.85 28.16 28.96
C ASP A 141 -5.54 28.74 28.43
N LYS A 142 -5.53 29.13 27.14
CA LYS A 142 -4.32 29.62 26.46
C LYS A 142 -4.66 30.42 25.20
N PRO A 143 -3.77 31.32 24.74
CA PRO A 143 -3.86 31.90 23.40
C PRO A 143 -3.62 30.84 22.31
N VAL A 144 -4.08 31.14 21.08
CA VAL A 144 -3.76 30.36 19.88
C VAL A 144 -2.62 31.00 19.12
N ASP A 145 -1.49 30.29 19.01
CA ASP A 145 -0.29 30.80 18.35
C ASP A 145 -0.57 31.16 16.89
N GLY A 146 -0.09 32.33 16.46
CA GLY A 146 -0.23 32.83 15.10
C GLY A 146 -1.59 33.45 14.75
N LEU A 147 -2.56 33.48 15.68
CA LEU A 147 -3.85 34.14 15.48
C LEU A 147 -4.09 35.24 16.54
N PRO A 148 -4.23 36.52 16.14
CA PRO A 148 -4.44 37.61 17.08
C PRO A 148 -5.85 37.55 17.70
N ASN A 149 -5.96 37.91 18.99
CA ASN A 149 -7.20 37.90 19.77
C ASN A 149 -7.97 36.57 19.73
N THR A 150 -7.24 35.46 19.60
CA THR A 150 -7.82 34.11 19.57
C THR A 150 -7.34 33.31 20.77
N PHE A 151 -8.28 32.71 21.49
CA PHE A 151 -8.00 31.98 22.72
C PHE A 151 -8.79 30.68 22.79
N VAL A 152 -8.20 29.69 23.45
CA VAL A 152 -8.86 28.48 23.90
C VAL A 152 -9.44 28.73 25.29
N PHE A 153 -10.70 28.37 25.48
CA PHE A 153 -11.41 28.41 26.75
C PHE A 153 -11.86 27.01 27.16
N ILE A 154 -11.91 26.77 28.46
CA ILE A 154 -12.54 25.61 29.09
C ILE A 154 -13.96 25.99 29.51
N VAL A 155 -14.94 25.15 29.19
CA VAL A 155 -16.31 25.22 29.72
C VAL A 155 -16.28 24.80 31.18
N GLY A 156 -16.32 25.78 32.08
CA GLY A 156 -16.19 25.58 33.52
C GLY A 156 -17.47 25.03 34.17
N GLN A 157 -17.38 24.69 35.45
CA GLN A 157 -18.51 24.12 36.22
C GLN A 157 -19.70 25.09 36.38
N GLN A 158 -19.49 26.39 36.18
CA GLN A 158 -20.54 27.40 36.23
C GLN A 158 -21.33 27.51 34.92
N ALA A 159 -20.88 26.86 33.85
CA ALA A 159 -21.58 26.87 32.58
C ALA A 159 -22.88 26.05 32.67
N THR A 160 -23.99 26.66 32.28
CA THR A 160 -25.33 26.02 32.30
C THR A 160 -25.68 25.33 30.98
N GLN A 161 -24.82 25.48 29.97
CA GLN A 161 -25.05 25.00 28.62
C GLN A 161 -23.84 24.20 28.10
N ASN A 162 -24.07 23.38 27.07
CA ASN A 162 -22.99 22.64 26.42
C ASN A 162 -22.20 23.55 25.45
N PRO A 163 -20.97 23.15 25.07
CA PRO A 163 -20.10 23.96 24.21
C PRO A 163 -20.76 24.39 22.88
N ILE A 164 -21.59 23.55 22.26
CA ILE A 164 -22.28 23.88 21.00
C ILE A 164 -23.26 25.04 21.21
N LYS A 165 -24.07 24.97 22.27
CA LYS A 165 -25.04 26.02 22.59
C LYS A 165 -24.35 27.34 22.91
N ILE A 166 -23.29 27.28 23.72
CA ILE A 166 -22.49 28.47 24.07
C ILE A 166 -21.91 29.09 22.79
N ALA A 167 -21.32 28.27 21.93
CA ALA A 167 -20.72 28.74 20.69
C ALA A 167 -21.73 29.43 19.77
N ASN A 168 -22.90 28.81 19.57
CA ASN A 168 -23.96 29.40 18.75
C ASN A 168 -24.53 30.70 19.34
N GLN A 169 -24.58 30.83 20.66
CA GLN A 169 -24.98 32.08 21.32
C GLN A 169 -23.92 33.16 21.20
N LEU A 170 -22.64 32.82 21.35
CA LEU A 170 -21.52 33.74 21.20
C LEU A 170 -21.44 34.31 19.78
N GLN A 171 -21.76 33.52 18.77
CA GLN A 171 -21.75 34.00 17.38
C GLN A 171 -22.76 35.13 17.10
N GLY A 172 -23.73 35.36 18.00
CA GLY A 172 -24.64 36.51 17.93
C GLY A 172 -24.03 37.84 18.40
N PHE A 173 -22.83 37.83 18.99
CA PHE A 173 -22.16 39.03 19.50
C PHE A 173 -21.29 39.64 18.39
N SER A 174 -21.38 40.96 18.20
CA SER A 174 -20.54 41.67 17.21
C SER A 174 -19.06 41.67 17.59
N GLU A 175 -18.75 41.39 18.86
CA GLU A 175 -17.39 41.18 19.38
C GLU A 175 -16.72 39.88 18.91
N ILE A 176 -17.50 38.90 18.44
CA ILE A 176 -17.03 37.53 18.16
C ILE A 176 -16.90 37.33 16.65
N LEU A 177 -15.69 37.03 16.19
CA LEU A 177 -15.42 36.68 14.79
C LEU A 177 -15.69 35.21 14.53
N ALA A 178 -15.29 34.34 15.46
CA ALA A 178 -15.54 32.91 15.39
C ALA A 178 -15.66 32.32 16.81
N SER A 179 -16.58 31.38 16.98
CA SER A 179 -16.67 30.57 18.19
C SER A 179 -16.90 29.11 17.85
N GLU A 180 -15.90 28.28 18.07
CA GLU A 180 -15.88 26.88 17.63
C GLU A 180 -15.71 25.93 18.82
N PRO A 181 -16.68 25.03 19.11
CA PRO A 181 -16.48 24.00 20.11
C PRO A 181 -15.45 22.97 19.62
N ASN A 182 -14.61 22.48 20.52
CA ASN A 182 -13.65 21.44 20.18
C ASN A 182 -14.34 20.07 20.14
N ILE A 183 -14.42 19.51 18.93
CA ILE A 183 -14.99 18.18 18.65
C ILE A 183 -13.86 17.17 18.41
N ILE A 184 -14.12 15.93 18.79
CA ILE A 184 -13.25 14.79 18.53
C ILE A 184 -13.97 13.85 17.57
N ILE A 185 -13.30 13.53 16.46
CA ILE A 185 -13.72 12.53 15.47
C ILE A 185 -12.62 11.48 15.42
N ARG A 186 -13.00 10.21 15.32
CA ARG A 186 -12.03 9.11 15.21
C ARG A 186 -11.31 9.20 13.86
N GLN A 187 -9.99 9.30 13.88
CA GLN A 187 -9.18 9.16 12.68
C GLN A 187 -9.33 7.73 12.12
N GLU A 188 -9.35 7.59 10.80
CA GLU A 188 -9.28 6.29 10.13
C GLU A 188 -8.00 5.55 10.59
N SER A 189 -8.14 4.28 11.00
CA SER A 189 -6.99 3.44 11.31
C SER A 189 -6.56 2.76 10.02
N TYR A 190 -5.40 3.16 9.49
CA TYR A 190 -4.80 2.52 8.32
C TYR A 190 -4.21 1.17 8.69
N TYR A 191 -4.24 0.22 7.74
CA TYR A 191 -3.64 -1.09 7.89
C TYR A 191 -2.15 -1.01 8.20
N LYS A 192 -1.70 -1.79 9.19
CA LYS A 192 -0.28 -1.98 9.52
C LYS A 192 0.06 -3.45 9.64
N PRO A 193 1.14 -3.92 8.97
CA PRO A 193 1.65 -5.27 9.15
C PRO A 193 1.98 -5.58 10.61
N ARG A 194 1.87 -6.85 10.96
CA ARG A 194 2.23 -7.36 12.30
C ARG A 194 3.68 -7.81 12.39
N ASP A 195 4.37 -7.85 11.25
CA ASP A 195 5.74 -8.28 11.08
C ASP A 195 6.67 -7.32 11.86
N PRO A 196 7.48 -7.82 12.82
CA PRO A 196 8.12 -7.00 13.83
C PRO A 196 9.17 -6.03 13.26
N LEU A 197 9.76 -6.34 12.10
CA LEU A 197 10.79 -5.50 11.47
C LEU A 197 10.20 -4.49 10.47
N TYR A 198 8.88 -4.49 10.24
CA TYR A 198 8.20 -3.54 9.35
C TYR A 198 8.54 -2.07 9.65
N PHE A 199 8.65 -1.71 10.93
CA PHE A 199 8.94 -0.34 11.35
C PHE A 199 10.33 0.17 10.95
N GLN A 200 11.24 -0.71 10.50
CA GLN A 200 12.55 -0.34 9.96
C GLN A 200 12.48 0.02 8.46
N GLN A 201 11.42 -0.37 7.77
CA GLN A 201 11.21 -0.17 6.34
C GLN A 201 10.64 1.21 6.04
N TRP A 202 11.43 2.26 6.32
CA TRP A 202 10.99 3.65 6.20
C TRP A 202 10.35 3.99 4.85
N TYR A 203 10.82 3.36 3.77
CA TYR A 203 10.35 3.60 2.41
C TYR A 203 8.88 3.19 2.17
N LEU A 204 8.31 2.32 3.02
CA LEU A 204 6.93 1.87 2.93
C LEU A 204 5.98 2.91 3.53
N ASN A 205 6.22 3.29 4.78
CA ASN A 205 5.45 4.31 5.49
C ASN A 205 6.21 4.87 6.69
N HIS A 206 6.10 6.17 6.96
CA HIS A 206 6.65 6.80 8.17
C HIS A 206 5.95 8.13 8.48
N ASN A 207 6.01 8.57 9.74
CA ASN A 207 5.52 9.90 10.16
C ASN A 207 6.62 10.98 10.25
N GLY A 208 7.83 10.66 9.81
CA GLY A 208 9.02 11.53 9.86
C GLY A 208 10.03 11.03 10.90
N GLY A 209 11.10 11.78 11.10
CA GLY A 209 12.15 11.44 12.08
C GLY A 209 13.54 11.82 11.59
N ASN A 210 14.57 11.39 12.33
CA ASN A 210 15.95 11.69 11.96
C ASN A 210 16.29 11.17 10.55
N GLN A 211 16.76 12.04 9.68
CA GLN A 211 17.03 11.75 8.26
C GLN A 211 15.82 11.18 7.48
N LEU A 212 14.59 11.57 7.84
CA LEU A 212 13.36 11.23 7.12
C LEU A 212 12.61 12.51 6.76
N ALA A 213 12.68 12.91 5.48
CA ALA A 213 11.86 14.01 4.98
C ALA A 213 10.39 13.59 4.92
N HIS A 214 9.50 14.54 5.20
CA HIS A 214 8.06 14.31 5.11
C HIS A 214 7.68 13.83 3.70
N GLY A 215 6.85 12.79 3.61
CA GLY A 215 6.43 12.22 2.33
C GLY A 215 7.51 11.48 1.55
N SER A 216 8.65 11.09 2.15
CA SER A 216 9.72 10.36 1.44
C SER A 216 9.47 8.86 1.22
N HIS A 217 8.42 8.32 1.84
CA HIS A 217 7.90 6.96 1.64
C HIS A 217 6.91 6.89 0.47
N ILE A 218 6.45 5.69 0.11
CA ILE A 218 5.52 5.47 -1.02
C ILE A 218 4.02 5.47 -0.65
N SER A 219 3.67 5.78 0.60
CA SER A 219 2.29 5.76 1.12
C SER A 219 1.60 4.39 0.98
N VAL A 220 2.29 3.30 1.30
CA VAL A 220 1.79 1.93 1.01
C VAL A 220 0.65 1.48 1.92
N GLU A 221 0.61 1.90 3.19
CA GLU A 221 -0.39 1.41 4.17
C GLU A 221 -1.83 1.60 3.65
N LYS A 222 -2.11 2.75 3.06
CA LYS A 222 -3.42 3.07 2.49
C LYS A 222 -3.73 2.32 1.18
N ALA A 223 -2.69 1.90 0.46
CA ALA A 223 -2.87 0.98 -0.66
C ALA A 223 -3.26 -0.42 -0.15
N TRP A 224 -2.68 -0.85 0.98
CA TRP A 224 -2.98 -2.14 1.61
C TRP A 224 -4.39 -2.21 2.21
N ASP A 225 -5.00 -1.09 2.57
CA ASP A 225 -6.44 -1.01 2.89
C ASP A 225 -7.33 -1.42 1.70
N ILE A 226 -6.83 -1.30 0.46
CA ILE A 226 -7.52 -1.70 -0.76
C ILE A 226 -7.11 -3.11 -1.19
N THR A 227 -5.81 -3.34 -1.35
CA THR A 227 -5.25 -4.64 -1.72
C THR A 227 -3.81 -4.77 -1.25
N ARG A 228 -3.46 -5.95 -0.79
CA ARG A 228 -2.07 -6.34 -0.47
C ARG A 228 -1.41 -7.12 -1.59
N GLY A 229 -2.08 -7.22 -2.73
CA GLY A 229 -1.71 -8.13 -3.81
C GLY A 229 -2.61 -9.37 -3.84
N VAL A 230 -2.73 -9.99 -5.01
CA VAL A 230 -3.41 -11.29 -5.17
C VAL A 230 -2.43 -12.30 -5.78
N ARG A 231 -2.54 -13.56 -5.37
CA ARG A 231 -1.50 -14.58 -5.66
C ARG A 231 -1.31 -14.82 -7.15
N SER A 232 -2.32 -14.51 -7.94
CA SER A 232 -2.26 -14.67 -9.39
C SER A 232 -1.58 -13.52 -10.13
N VAL A 233 -1.29 -12.40 -9.48
CA VAL A 233 -0.30 -11.45 -9.99
C VAL A 233 1.06 -11.97 -9.60
N VAL A 234 1.85 -12.38 -10.60
CA VAL A 234 3.18 -12.96 -10.41
C VAL A 234 4.23 -11.89 -10.66
N VAL A 235 5.11 -11.67 -9.70
CA VAL A 235 6.25 -10.75 -9.82
C VAL A 235 7.49 -11.60 -10.05
N ALA A 236 8.04 -11.51 -11.25
CA ALA A 236 9.34 -12.07 -11.57
C ALA A 236 10.44 -11.11 -11.09
N VAL A 237 11.32 -11.57 -10.21
CA VAL A 237 12.54 -10.85 -9.86
C VAL A 237 13.66 -11.55 -10.61
N VAL A 238 14.31 -10.82 -11.51
CA VAL A 238 15.40 -11.34 -12.35
C VAL A 238 16.70 -10.79 -11.80
N ASP A 239 17.55 -11.64 -11.24
CA ASP A 239 18.73 -11.20 -10.50
C ASP A 239 19.83 -12.29 -10.40
N ASP A 240 20.77 -12.15 -9.46
CA ASP A 240 21.95 -13.01 -9.31
C ASP A 240 21.69 -14.37 -8.62
N SER A 241 20.73 -14.44 -7.71
CA SER A 241 20.42 -15.58 -6.83
C SER A 241 19.29 -15.23 -5.85
N PHE A 242 18.69 -16.24 -5.22
CA PHE A 242 17.61 -16.07 -4.25
C PHE A 242 17.67 -17.15 -3.17
N ASP A 243 17.69 -16.74 -1.90
CA ASP A 243 17.55 -17.66 -0.76
C ASP A 243 16.07 -18.02 -0.58
N LEU A 244 15.64 -19.08 -1.27
CA LEU A 244 14.24 -19.50 -1.28
C LEU A 244 13.76 -20.08 0.06
N ASN A 245 14.68 -20.35 1.00
CA ASN A 245 14.35 -20.85 2.34
C ASN A 245 14.09 -19.72 3.34
N HIS A 246 14.31 -18.46 2.95
CA HIS A 246 14.05 -17.32 3.82
C HIS A 246 12.58 -17.33 4.29
N PRO A 247 12.28 -17.20 5.61
CA PRO A 247 10.91 -17.28 6.14
C PRO A 247 9.92 -16.32 5.45
N ASP A 248 10.38 -15.14 5.06
CA ASP A 248 9.57 -14.14 4.34
C ASP A 248 9.28 -14.50 2.88
N PHE A 249 9.77 -15.62 2.34
CA PHE A 249 9.33 -16.15 1.04
C PHE A 249 8.48 -17.42 1.17
N MET A 250 8.18 -17.83 2.41
CA MET A 250 7.34 -19.00 2.67
C MET A 250 5.85 -18.65 2.54
N GLY A 251 5.07 -19.63 2.08
CA GLY A 251 3.62 -19.52 1.94
C GLY A 251 3.08 -20.34 0.76
N SER A 252 1.84 -20.82 0.88
CA SER A 252 1.21 -21.59 -0.21
C SER A 252 1.07 -20.72 -1.47
N GLY A 253 1.54 -21.24 -2.60
CA GLY A 253 1.54 -20.54 -3.89
C GLY A 253 2.45 -19.30 -3.94
N LYS A 254 3.31 -19.09 -2.93
CA LYS A 254 4.19 -17.91 -2.85
C LYS A 254 5.26 -17.95 -3.92
N ILE A 255 6.08 -19.00 -3.97
CA ILE A 255 7.11 -19.19 -5.00
C ILE A 255 6.50 -19.99 -6.15
N VAL A 256 6.68 -19.51 -7.38
CA VAL A 256 6.17 -20.15 -8.60
C VAL A 256 7.22 -20.10 -9.70
N ALA A 257 7.36 -21.19 -10.46
CA ALA A 257 8.22 -21.29 -11.64
C ALA A 257 9.65 -20.70 -11.49
N PRO A 258 10.40 -21.10 -10.45
CA PRO A 258 11.80 -20.68 -10.29
C PRO A 258 12.64 -21.10 -11.50
N LEU A 259 13.64 -20.31 -11.87
CA LEU A 259 14.57 -20.61 -12.96
C LEU A 259 16.00 -20.23 -12.57
N ASN A 260 16.96 -21.11 -12.87
CA ASN A 260 18.38 -20.84 -12.76
C ASN A 260 19.07 -21.01 -14.11
N LEU A 261 19.39 -19.91 -14.78
CA LEU A 261 20.09 -19.94 -16.08
C LEU A 261 21.60 -20.17 -15.94
N LYS A 262 22.17 -19.95 -14.75
CA LYS A 262 23.61 -20.15 -14.51
C LYS A 262 23.95 -21.64 -14.48
N ASP A 263 23.21 -22.41 -13.69
CA ASP A 263 23.45 -23.85 -13.52
C ASP A 263 22.48 -24.71 -14.35
N LYS A 264 21.55 -24.07 -15.08
CA LYS A 264 20.53 -24.67 -15.95
C LYS A 264 19.58 -25.62 -15.21
N ASP A 265 19.16 -25.23 -14.01
CA ASP A 265 18.19 -25.94 -13.18
C ASP A 265 17.06 -25.02 -12.67
N PHE A 266 16.30 -25.49 -11.68
CA PHE A 266 15.18 -24.74 -11.07
C PHE A 266 15.50 -24.24 -9.65
N LEU A 267 16.76 -24.26 -9.23
CA LEU A 267 17.21 -23.89 -7.90
C LEU A 267 18.16 -22.69 -7.97
N PRO A 268 17.63 -21.45 -8.02
CA PRO A 268 18.44 -20.25 -8.14
C PRO A 268 19.10 -19.84 -6.82
N LEU A 269 19.69 -20.79 -6.08
CA LEU A 269 20.20 -20.59 -4.73
C LEU A 269 21.50 -19.76 -4.72
N PRO A 270 21.73 -18.97 -3.65
CA PRO A 270 22.97 -18.24 -3.49
C PRO A 270 24.14 -19.17 -3.16
N THR A 271 25.36 -18.69 -3.41
CA THR A 271 26.58 -19.33 -2.94
C THR A 271 26.97 -18.78 -1.57
N GLN A 272 27.92 -19.40 -0.87
CA GLN A 272 28.41 -18.88 0.42
C GLN A 272 29.44 -17.74 0.28
N GLU A 273 29.89 -17.44 -0.94
CA GLU A 273 31.00 -16.52 -1.19
C GLU A 273 30.55 -15.09 -1.51
N GLN A 274 29.28 -14.87 -1.86
CA GLN A 274 28.74 -13.57 -2.22
C GLN A 274 27.33 -13.38 -1.69
N PRO A 275 27.01 -12.19 -1.13
CA PRO A 275 25.66 -11.90 -0.67
C PRO A 275 24.69 -11.87 -1.83
N SER A 276 23.48 -12.38 -1.59
CA SER A 276 22.43 -12.48 -2.61
C SER A 276 21.74 -11.14 -2.86
N HIS A 277 22.10 -10.46 -3.95
CA HIS A 277 21.45 -9.21 -4.36
C HIS A 277 19.97 -9.43 -4.70
N GLY A 278 19.66 -10.55 -5.37
CA GLY A 278 18.29 -10.92 -5.70
C GLY A 278 17.39 -11.18 -4.49
N THR A 279 17.93 -11.75 -3.41
CA THR A 279 17.20 -11.92 -2.14
C THR A 279 16.76 -10.57 -1.57
N ALA A 280 17.67 -9.60 -1.51
CA ALA A 280 17.35 -8.26 -1.03
C ALA A 280 16.32 -7.54 -1.92
N CYS A 281 16.46 -7.65 -3.24
CA CYS A 281 15.47 -7.14 -4.20
C CYS A 281 14.08 -7.79 -4.01
N ALA A 282 14.03 -9.12 -3.85
CA ALA A 282 12.79 -9.85 -3.64
C ALA A 282 12.12 -9.48 -2.32
N GLY A 283 12.89 -9.27 -1.24
CA GLY A 283 12.38 -8.81 0.04
C GLY A 283 11.60 -7.50 -0.09
N ILE A 284 12.17 -6.51 -0.78
CA ILE A 284 11.52 -5.21 -1.01
C ILE A 284 10.21 -5.38 -1.79
N ALA A 285 10.24 -6.09 -2.91
CA ALA A 285 9.08 -6.16 -3.79
C ALA A 285 7.97 -7.04 -3.21
N ILE A 286 8.34 -8.20 -2.66
CA ILE A 286 7.40 -9.31 -2.50
C ILE A 286 7.43 -9.99 -1.14
N ALA A 287 8.32 -9.73 -0.18
CA ALA A 287 8.31 -10.45 1.11
C ALA A 287 6.89 -10.66 1.69
N SER A 288 6.61 -11.89 2.12
CA SER A 288 5.36 -12.32 2.72
C SER A 288 5.07 -11.50 3.97
N GLU A 289 3.82 -11.10 4.12
CA GLU A 289 3.30 -10.62 5.38
C GLU A 289 2.78 -11.84 6.16
N ASN A 290 3.60 -12.39 7.06
CA ASN A 290 3.34 -13.66 7.73
C ASN A 290 3.40 -13.56 9.27
N GLY A 291 3.60 -12.36 9.80
CA GLY A 291 3.76 -12.08 11.23
C GLY A 291 5.20 -12.24 11.74
N THR A 292 6.18 -12.40 10.84
CA THR A 292 7.61 -12.53 11.13
C THR A 292 8.41 -11.66 10.16
N GLY A 293 9.64 -11.28 10.50
CA GLY A 293 10.49 -10.54 9.58
C GLY A 293 9.91 -9.19 9.14
N ILE A 294 9.91 -8.96 7.82
CA ILE A 294 9.50 -7.73 7.14
C ILE A 294 8.22 -7.93 6.29
N ALA A 295 7.71 -6.86 5.68
CA ALA A 295 6.69 -6.95 4.63
C ALA A 295 7.22 -6.40 3.31
N GLY A 296 7.01 -7.12 2.20
CA GLY A 296 7.26 -6.60 0.86
C GLY A 296 6.19 -5.57 0.47
N VAL A 297 6.39 -4.80 -0.60
CA VAL A 297 5.38 -3.87 -1.10
C VAL A 297 4.09 -4.59 -1.53
N ALA A 298 4.21 -5.75 -2.18
CA ALA A 298 3.08 -6.57 -2.63
C ALA A 298 3.12 -7.97 -2.00
N PRO A 299 2.91 -8.10 -0.67
CA PRO A 299 3.11 -9.36 0.04
C PRO A 299 2.13 -10.45 -0.43
N GLY A 300 0.97 -10.04 -0.95
CA GLY A 300 -0.10 -10.83 -1.55
C GLY A 300 0.18 -11.39 -2.95
N CYS A 301 1.24 -10.97 -3.64
CA CYS A 301 1.58 -11.38 -5.02
C CYS A 301 2.63 -12.49 -5.08
N ALA A 302 2.47 -13.45 -5.99
CA ALA A 302 3.40 -14.58 -6.16
C ALA A 302 4.77 -14.12 -6.65
N PHE A 303 5.78 -14.92 -6.37
CA PHE A 303 7.19 -14.67 -6.61
C PHE A 303 7.74 -15.66 -7.61
N MET A 304 8.29 -15.16 -8.72
CA MET A 304 9.01 -15.95 -9.70
C MET A 304 10.51 -15.55 -9.67
N PRO A 305 11.36 -16.30 -8.94
CA PRO A 305 12.80 -16.04 -8.92
C PRO A 305 13.45 -16.52 -10.23
N ILE A 306 14.10 -15.63 -10.96
CA ILE A 306 14.85 -15.95 -12.18
C ILE A 306 16.30 -15.53 -11.99
N ARG A 307 17.19 -16.50 -11.81
CA ARG A 307 18.64 -16.26 -11.73
C ARG A 307 19.23 -16.16 -13.12
N THR A 308 19.91 -15.06 -13.39
CA THR A 308 20.62 -14.80 -14.65
C THR A 308 21.83 -15.72 -14.82
N SER A 309 22.33 -15.87 -16.05
CA SER A 309 23.58 -16.58 -16.34
C SER A 309 24.83 -15.81 -15.89
N GLY A 310 24.68 -14.53 -15.50
CA GLY A 310 25.78 -13.59 -15.28
C GLY A 310 26.28 -12.91 -16.57
N PHE A 311 25.76 -13.29 -17.74
CA PHE A 311 26.10 -12.71 -19.03
C PHE A 311 24.85 -12.15 -19.73
N LEU A 312 25.05 -11.14 -20.56
CA LEU A 312 23.98 -10.43 -21.28
C LEU A 312 24.01 -10.72 -22.79
N ASP A 313 24.26 -11.98 -23.16
CA ASP A 313 24.16 -12.43 -24.55
C ASP A 313 22.69 -12.57 -25.02
N ASP A 314 22.47 -12.67 -26.33
CA ASP A 314 21.12 -12.71 -26.91
C ASP A 314 20.28 -13.88 -26.39
N GLU A 315 20.87 -15.07 -26.26
CA GLU A 315 20.15 -16.28 -25.85
C GLU A 315 19.76 -16.22 -24.36
N SER A 316 20.68 -15.77 -23.50
CA SER A 316 20.38 -15.56 -22.07
C SER A 316 19.25 -14.56 -21.87
N ILE A 317 19.26 -13.44 -22.61
CA ILE A 317 18.21 -12.41 -22.50
C ILE A 317 16.87 -12.93 -23.02
N GLU A 318 16.84 -13.62 -24.16
CA GLU A 318 15.63 -14.26 -24.68
C GLU A 318 15.06 -15.26 -23.66
N ALA A 319 15.89 -16.14 -23.10
CA ALA A 319 15.47 -17.14 -22.13
C ALA A 319 14.81 -16.53 -20.88
N ILE A 320 15.33 -15.41 -20.36
CA ILE A 320 14.73 -14.69 -19.23
C ILE A 320 13.30 -14.24 -19.56
N PHE A 321 13.14 -13.51 -20.66
CA PHE A 321 11.86 -12.89 -21.00
C PHE A 321 10.83 -13.88 -21.52
N ASP A 322 11.28 -14.89 -22.28
CA ASP A 322 10.41 -15.96 -22.78
C ASP A 322 9.92 -16.83 -21.60
N TRP A 323 10.79 -17.20 -20.65
CA TRP A 323 10.35 -17.92 -19.44
C TRP A 323 9.35 -17.12 -18.62
N ALA A 324 9.65 -15.84 -18.36
CA ALA A 324 8.75 -14.99 -17.59
C ALA A 324 7.36 -14.88 -18.28
N LEU A 325 7.34 -14.69 -19.60
CA LEU A 325 6.09 -14.65 -20.38
C LEU A 325 5.34 -15.98 -20.30
N GLU A 326 6.01 -17.09 -20.62
CA GLU A 326 5.40 -18.43 -20.72
C GLU A 326 4.87 -18.94 -19.38
N LYS A 327 5.55 -18.60 -18.28
CA LYS A 327 5.17 -18.98 -16.92
C LYS A 327 4.22 -17.98 -16.25
N GLY A 328 3.77 -16.97 -16.98
CA GLY A 328 2.69 -16.09 -16.54
C GLY A 328 3.13 -14.98 -15.59
N ALA A 329 4.37 -14.50 -15.70
CA ALA A 329 4.80 -13.28 -15.02
C ALA A 329 3.86 -12.11 -15.38
N SER A 330 3.53 -11.31 -14.39
CA SER A 330 2.73 -10.10 -14.55
C SER A 330 3.59 -8.84 -14.50
N VAL A 331 4.60 -8.86 -13.64
CA VAL A 331 5.61 -7.82 -13.48
C VAL A 331 6.98 -8.47 -13.57
N ILE A 332 7.94 -7.84 -14.24
CA ILE A 332 9.33 -8.29 -14.36
C ILE A 332 10.23 -7.18 -13.84
N SER A 333 10.91 -7.46 -12.72
CA SER A 333 11.81 -6.54 -12.02
C SER A 333 13.26 -6.91 -12.31
N CYS A 334 13.98 -6.02 -13.01
CA CYS A 334 15.37 -6.19 -13.37
C CYS A 334 16.25 -5.15 -12.67
N SER A 335 16.88 -5.54 -11.57
CA SER A 335 17.78 -4.67 -10.79
C SER A 335 19.24 -4.79 -11.24
N TRP A 336 19.46 -4.89 -12.54
CA TRP A 336 20.77 -5.06 -13.18
C TRP A 336 20.82 -4.30 -14.51
N GLY A 337 22.02 -4.19 -15.08
CA GLY A 337 22.26 -3.58 -16.38
C GLY A 337 23.61 -3.97 -16.93
N ALA A 338 23.91 -3.55 -18.15
CA ALA A 338 25.22 -3.79 -18.74
C ALA A 338 26.30 -3.03 -17.97
N ALA A 339 27.38 -3.72 -17.62
CA ALA A 339 28.61 -3.13 -17.09
C ALA A 339 29.41 -2.46 -18.23
N ALA A 340 28.80 -1.48 -18.90
CA ALA A 340 29.33 -0.83 -20.08
C ALA A 340 28.89 0.64 -20.17
N VAL A 341 29.77 1.48 -20.69
CA VAL A 341 29.50 2.92 -20.94
C VAL A 341 28.46 3.10 -22.05
N TYR A 342 28.60 2.33 -23.13
CA TYR A 342 27.74 2.40 -24.31
C TYR A 342 27.30 1.00 -24.73
N PHE A 343 26.05 0.66 -24.44
CA PHE A 343 25.47 -0.66 -24.72
C PHE A 343 24.13 -0.54 -25.45
N PRO A 344 24.12 -0.58 -26.80
CA PRO A 344 22.90 -0.72 -27.57
C PRO A 344 22.40 -2.16 -27.51
N LEU A 345 21.08 -2.36 -27.44
CA LEU A 345 20.49 -3.69 -27.53
C LEU A 345 20.54 -4.23 -28.96
N SER A 346 20.80 -5.54 -29.08
CA SER A 346 20.65 -6.26 -30.35
C SER A 346 19.17 -6.33 -30.78
N LEU A 347 18.92 -6.70 -32.04
CA LEU A 347 17.56 -6.94 -32.52
C LEU A 347 16.82 -8.00 -31.69
N ARG A 348 17.53 -9.06 -31.30
CA ARG A 348 17.00 -10.19 -30.51
C ARG A 348 16.60 -9.76 -29.11
N GLN A 349 17.47 -9.03 -28.41
CA GLN A 349 17.20 -8.49 -27.07
C GLN A 349 16.01 -7.52 -27.08
N ARG A 350 15.96 -6.60 -28.04
CA ARG A 350 14.81 -5.68 -28.20
C ARG A 350 13.52 -6.44 -28.46
N ALA A 351 13.55 -7.42 -29.36
CA ALA A 351 12.39 -8.24 -29.68
C ALA A 351 11.89 -9.01 -28.46
N ALA A 352 12.77 -9.59 -27.63
CA ALA A 352 12.39 -10.30 -26.42
C ALA A 352 11.63 -9.40 -25.42
N ILE A 353 12.14 -8.19 -25.18
CA ILE A 353 11.51 -7.20 -24.30
C ILE A 353 10.14 -6.78 -24.85
N THR A 354 10.04 -6.41 -26.13
CA THR A 354 8.76 -6.04 -26.75
C THR A 354 7.78 -7.20 -26.76
N ARG A 355 8.22 -8.44 -27.01
CA ARG A 355 7.34 -9.63 -26.93
C ARG A 355 6.77 -9.78 -25.52
N ALA A 356 7.60 -9.73 -24.48
CA ALA A 356 7.14 -9.79 -23.09
C ALA A 356 6.13 -8.66 -22.77
N ALA A 357 6.45 -7.43 -23.18
CA ALA A 357 5.63 -6.25 -22.92
C ALA A 357 4.31 -6.19 -23.70
N THR A 358 4.15 -6.98 -24.77
CA THR A 358 2.94 -6.92 -25.63
C THR A 358 2.15 -8.23 -25.69
N LYS A 359 2.80 -9.39 -25.51
CA LYS A 359 2.16 -10.71 -25.61
C LYS A 359 1.90 -11.36 -24.26
N GLY A 360 2.65 -10.98 -23.23
CA GLY A 360 2.43 -11.43 -21.86
C GLY A 360 1.01 -11.17 -21.37
N ARG A 361 0.57 -11.91 -20.35
CA ARG A 361 -0.78 -11.75 -19.76
C ARG A 361 -1.92 -11.75 -20.80
N ASN A 362 -1.90 -12.70 -21.74
CA ASN A 362 -2.90 -12.84 -22.81
C ASN A 362 -3.02 -11.57 -23.68
N GLY A 363 -1.88 -10.98 -24.09
CA GLY A 363 -1.86 -9.77 -24.92
C GLY A 363 -1.99 -8.45 -24.17
N LYS A 364 -2.10 -8.46 -22.83
CA LYS A 364 -2.08 -7.25 -22.00
C LYS A 364 -0.68 -6.72 -21.74
N GLY A 365 0.33 -7.56 -21.90
CA GLY A 365 1.74 -7.28 -21.61
C GLY A 365 2.15 -7.58 -20.17
N CYS A 366 3.40 -8.01 -20.00
CA CYS A 366 4.11 -7.94 -18.73
C CYS A 366 4.57 -6.50 -18.47
N VAL A 367 4.50 -6.04 -17.23
CA VAL A 367 5.08 -4.74 -16.83
C VAL A 367 6.56 -4.94 -16.56
N ILE A 368 7.43 -4.28 -17.33
CA ILE A 368 8.89 -4.50 -17.26
C ILE A 368 9.56 -3.27 -16.65
N LEU A 369 10.36 -3.48 -15.60
CA LEU A 369 11.06 -2.43 -14.89
C LEU A 369 12.57 -2.68 -14.89
N PHE A 370 13.34 -1.62 -15.16
CA PHE A 370 14.80 -1.65 -15.06
C PHE A 370 15.34 -0.54 -14.17
N ALA A 371 16.37 -0.88 -13.40
CA ALA A 371 17.18 0.08 -12.66
C ALA A 371 17.90 1.05 -13.63
N ALA A 372 17.83 2.36 -13.39
CA ALA A 372 18.48 3.36 -14.24
C ALA A 372 20.02 3.24 -14.26
N GLY A 373 20.61 2.68 -13.21
CA GLY A 373 22.06 2.52 -13.01
C GLY A 373 22.64 3.49 -11.98
N ASN A 374 23.86 3.20 -11.53
CA ASN A 374 24.47 3.80 -10.33
C ASN A 374 25.75 4.62 -10.64
N ALA A 375 25.93 5.07 -11.88
CA ALA A 375 27.14 5.76 -12.31
C ALA A 375 27.05 7.31 -12.20
N ASN A 376 25.88 7.85 -11.86
CA ASN A 376 25.50 9.25 -12.01
C ASN A 376 25.81 9.78 -13.42
N ARG A 377 25.36 9.03 -14.43
CA ARG A 377 25.55 9.32 -15.85
C ARG A 377 24.23 9.33 -16.59
N PRO A 378 24.17 9.99 -17.77
CA PRO A 378 22.96 9.96 -18.56
C PRO A 378 22.68 8.54 -19.06
N ILE A 379 21.42 8.12 -19.03
CA ILE A 379 20.98 6.87 -19.67
C ILE A 379 21.28 6.89 -21.15
N ASN A 380 21.12 8.03 -21.80
CA ASN A 380 21.45 8.26 -23.18
C ASN A 380 21.89 9.73 -23.31
N GLY A 381 23.16 9.94 -23.60
CA GLY A 381 23.72 11.29 -23.61
C GLY A 381 25.22 11.32 -23.84
N THR A 382 25.82 12.48 -23.62
CA THR A 382 27.27 12.67 -23.75
C THR A 382 27.76 13.54 -22.60
N VAL A 383 28.85 13.11 -21.97
CA VAL A 383 29.53 13.80 -20.86
C VAL A 383 31.00 13.91 -21.20
N TYR A 384 31.67 14.94 -20.70
CA TYR A 384 33.13 15.02 -20.77
C TYR A 384 33.75 14.33 -19.55
N GLU A 385 34.43 13.21 -19.78
CA GLU A 385 34.98 12.35 -18.75
C GLU A 385 36.46 12.67 -18.48
N SER A 386 36.85 12.67 -17.22
CA SER A 386 38.23 12.87 -16.80
C SER A 386 38.49 12.26 -15.43
N GLY A 387 39.75 11.93 -15.14
CA GLY A 387 40.19 11.48 -13.82
C GLY A 387 39.86 10.02 -13.47
N TRP A 388 39.27 9.25 -14.39
CA TRP A 388 38.97 7.83 -14.18
C TRP A 388 40.24 7.01 -13.91
N VAL A 389 40.12 6.00 -13.06
CA VAL A 389 41.23 5.11 -12.72
C VAL A 389 41.83 4.49 -13.98
N LYS A 390 43.15 4.61 -14.15
CA LYS A 390 43.91 4.16 -15.34
C LYS A 390 43.44 4.79 -16.66
N ASP A 391 42.80 5.95 -16.61
CA ASP A 391 42.27 6.64 -17.80
C ASP A 391 41.35 5.75 -18.68
N ILE A 392 40.64 4.81 -18.05
CA ILE A 392 39.79 3.83 -18.76
C ILE A 392 38.61 4.50 -19.49
N VAL A 393 38.20 5.70 -19.07
CA VAL A 393 37.23 6.55 -19.77
C VAL A 393 37.73 8.01 -19.75
N THR A 394 37.89 8.63 -20.93
CA THR A 394 38.40 10.00 -21.06
C THR A 394 37.76 10.78 -22.19
N GLY A 395 37.71 12.10 -22.05
CA GLY A 395 37.28 13.02 -23.10
C GLY A 395 35.78 13.02 -23.33
N LYS A 396 35.34 13.41 -24.52
CA LYS A 396 33.91 13.43 -24.86
C LYS A 396 33.39 11.99 -25.04
N THR A 397 32.64 11.50 -24.06
CA THR A 397 32.17 10.12 -24.00
C THR A 397 30.66 10.03 -24.15
N ARG A 398 30.20 9.19 -25.09
CA ARG A 398 28.79 8.90 -25.28
C ARG A 398 28.35 7.74 -24.38
N TRP A 399 27.28 7.95 -23.63
CA TRP A 399 26.68 6.96 -22.75
C TRP A 399 25.37 6.44 -23.33
N LEU A 400 25.13 5.13 -23.20
CA LEU A 400 23.87 4.49 -23.58
C LEU A 400 23.63 3.23 -22.74
N SER A 401 22.52 3.19 -22.00
CA SER A 401 21.99 1.99 -21.36
C SER A 401 20.77 1.48 -22.14
N GLY A 402 21.01 0.53 -23.04
CA GLY A 402 20.02 0.05 -24.01
C GLY A 402 18.72 -0.50 -23.40
N PHE A 403 18.81 -1.22 -22.28
CA PHE A 403 17.62 -1.74 -21.57
C PHE A 403 16.73 -0.61 -21.07
N THR A 404 17.31 0.40 -20.42
CA THR A 404 16.58 1.55 -19.86
C THR A 404 16.14 2.57 -20.91
N ALA A 405 16.76 2.57 -22.09
CA ALA A 405 16.36 3.39 -23.22
C ALA A 405 15.20 2.75 -24.03
N HIS A 406 14.83 1.50 -23.74
CA HIS A 406 13.78 0.78 -24.46
C HIS A 406 12.39 1.37 -24.15
N PRO A 407 11.52 1.62 -25.15
CA PRO A 407 10.25 2.32 -24.93
C PRO A 407 9.24 1.53 -24.07
N ASP A 408 9.28 0.20 -24.16
CA ASP A 408 8.40 -0.70 -23.40
C ASP A 408 8.83 -0.91 -21.94
N VAL A 409 9.94 -0.30 -21.52
CA VAL A 409 10.47 -0.41 -20.16
C VAL A 409 10.03 0.79 -19.33
N ILE A 410 9.76 0.53 -18.04
CA ILE A 410 9.63 1.55 -17.00
C ILE A 410 11.01 1.68 -16.34
N THR A 411 11.69 2.79 -16.62
CA THR A 411 13.03 3.04 -16.09
C THR A 411 12.93 3.75 -14.75
N VAL A 412 13.56 3.16 -13.72
CA VAL A 412 13.43 3.60 -12.33
C VAL A 412 14.72 4.23 -11.81
N SER A 413 14.66 5.51 -11.45
CA SER A 413 15.73 6.22 -10.72
C SER A 413 15.53 6.15 -9.20
N ALA A 414 16.54 6.59 -8.45
CA ALA A 414 16.56 6.53 -6.99
C ALA A 414 16.43 7.92 -6.33
N SER A 415 15.56 7.99 -5.33
CA SER A 415 15.42 9.11 -4.39
C SER A 415 15.81 8.66 -2.99
N THR A 416 16.36 9.55 -2.19
CA THR A 416 16.81 9.25 -0.82
C THR A 416 15.68 9.39 0.19
N SER A 417 15.92 8.97 1.42
CA SER A 417 15.06 9.23 2.58
C SER A 417 14.85 10.71 2.93
N LEU A 418 15.49 11.61 2.18
CA LEU A 418 15.39 13.05 2.32
C LEU A 418 14.62 13.70 1.15
N ASN A 419 13.98 12.92 0.27
CA ASN A 419 13.37 13.41 -0.98
C ASN A 419 14.38 14.13 -1.90
N LYS A 420 15.63 13.66 -1.89
CA LYS A 420 16.72 14.16 -2.73
C LYS A 420 17.10 13.13 -3.78
N LYS A 421 17.72 13.55 -4.88
CA LYS A 421 18.32 12.59 -5.82
C LYS A 421 19.39 11.78 -5.08
N ALA A 422 19.37 10.45 -5.22
CA ALA A 422 20.51 9.65 -4.76
C ALA A 422 21.74 9.99 -5.62
N ALA A 423 22.87 10.26 -4.98
CA ALA A 423 24.04 10.79 -5.67
C ALA A 423 24.49 9.87 -6.83
N TYR A 424 24.39 8.56 -6.66
CA TYR A 424 24.71 7.57 -7.69
C TYR A 424 23.71 7.48 -8.85
N SER A 425 22.46 7.94 -8.69
CA SER A 425 21.40 7.62 -9.65
C SER A 425 21.71 8.19 -11.04
N ASN A 426 21.69 7.32 -12.05
CA ASN A 426 21.66 7.76 -13.45
C ASN A 426 20.40 8.59 -13.74
N TRP A 427 20.47 9.40 -14.79
CA TRP A 427 19.48 10.43 -15.10
C TRP A 427 19.21 10.52 -16.61
N GLY A 428 18.16 11.25 -17.00
CA GLY A 428 17.85 11.54 -18.41
C GLY A 428 16.36 11.51 -18.73
N SER A 429 16.01 11.81 -19.98
CA SER A 429 14.62 11.86 -20.46
C SER A 429 13.92 10.48 -20.46
N ASN A 430 14.68 9.39 -20.46
CA ASN A 430 14.12 8.03 -20.41
C ASN A 430 13.67 7.59 -19.01
N ILE A 431 13.99 8.34 -17.94
CA ILE A 431 13.49 8.02 -16.60
C ILE A 431 11.97 8.12 -16.61
N SER A 432 11.26 7.04 -16.28
CA SER A 432 9.80 7.06 -16.20
C SER A 432 9.35 7.54 -14.82
N ILE A 433 9.97 7.03 -13.76
CA ILE A 433 9.56 7.27 -12.38
C ILE A 433 10.76 7.10 -11.45
N CYS A 434 10.70 7.63 -10.24
CA CYS A 434 11.67 7.34 -9.18
C CYS A 434 11.03 6.63 -7.99
N ALA A 435 11.86 5.98 -7.18
CA ALA A 435 11.44 5.40 -5.92
C ALA A 435 12.49 5.56 -4.82
N PRO A 436 12.10 5.39 -3.54
CA PRO A 436 13.02 5.42 -2.41
C PRO A 436 14.17 4.40 -2.51
N SER A 437 15.36 4.83 -2.09
CA SER A 437 16.57 4.02 -1.96
C SER A 437 17.57 4.70 -0.99
N ASN A 438 18.78 4.15 -0.86
CA ASN A 438 19.85 4.73 -0.07
C ASN A 438 20.53 5.94 -0.76
N ASN A 439 21.56 6.48 -0.11
CA ASN A 439 22.46 7.45 -0.72
C ASN A 439 23.90 6.93 -0.58
N ALA A 440 24.65 6.93 -1.68
CA ALA A 440 26.02 6.41 -1.74
C ALA A 440 26.79 7.05 -2.90
N GLN A 441 28.12 6.87 -2.92
CA GLN A 441 28.94 7.35 -4.02
C GLN A 441 28.57 6.62 -5.34
N PRO A 442 28.58 7.33 -6.48
CA PRO A 442 28.40 6.72 -7.79
C PRO A 442 29.54 5.77 -8.11
N GLY A 443 29.23 4.64 -8.72
CA GLY A 443 30.21 3.66 -9.13
C GLY A 443 29.68 2.69 -10.16
N MET A 444 30.60 2.03 -10.84
CA MET A 444 30.30 0.96 -11.78
C MET A 444 31.45 -0.03 -11.86
N TRP A 445 31.16 -1.21 -12.39
CA TRP A 445 32.14 -2.27 -12.56
C TRP A 445 32.70 -2.28 -13.99
N PHE A 446 33.99 -2.56 -14.12
CA PHE A 446 34.67 -2.89 -15.37
C PHE A 446 35.53 -4.14 -15.19
N GLU A 447 35.71 -4.92 -16.25
CA GLU A 447 36.50 -6.15 -16.19
C GLU A 447 37.97 -5.92 -15.79
N GLN A 448 38.58 -4.84 -16.29
CA GLN A 448 40.00 -4.55 -16.06
C GLN A 448 40.32 -3.94 -14.69
N THR A 449 39.32 -3.35 -14.01
CA THR A 449 39.54 -2.57 -12.77
C THR A 449 38.64 -3.01 -11.62
N GLY A 450 37.67 -3.90 -11.86
CA GLY A 450 36.63 -4.21 -10.90
C GLY A 450 35.66 -3.05 -10.68
N PHE A 451 35.06 -3.00 -9.49
CA PHE A 451 34.20 -1.89 -9.10
C PHE A 451 35.05 -0.65 -8.81
N ILE A 452 34.70 0.48 -9.44
CA ILE A 452 35.34 1.77 -9.22
C ILE A 452 34.29 2.86 -9.02
N TYR A 453 34.64 3.87 -8.22
CA TYR A 453 33.84 5.09 -8.09
C TYR A 453 33.99 5.95 -9.35
N THR A 454 32.87 6.44 -9.87
CA THR A 454 32.89 7.33 -11.04
C THR A 454 33.48 8.69 -10.66
N GLN A 455 33.99 9.42 -11.65
CA GLN A 455 34.75 10.64 -11.43
C GLN A 455 33.98 11.89 -11.90
N PRO A 456 34.23 13.08 -11.31
CA PRO A 456 35.11 13.32 -10.17
C PRO A 456 34.59 12.67 -8.88
N ALA A 457 35.47 12.36 -7.94
CA ALA A 457 35.08 11.80 -6.65
C ALA A 457 34.24 12.81 -5.83
N ILE A 458 33.23 12.31 -5.11
CA ILE A 458 32.42 13.13 -4.21
C ILE A 458 33.11 13.20 -2.85
N ALA A 459 33.55 14.39 -2.46
CA ALA A 459 34.14 14.63 -1.13
C ALA A 459 33.09 14.98 -0.06
N ALA A 460 31.87 15.35 -0.47
CA ALA A 460 30.80 15.74 0.45
C ALA A 460 30.15 14.53 1.15
N SER A 461 29.63 14.75 2.36
CA SER A 461 28.80 13.76 3.05
C SER A 461 27.50 13.52 2.29
N LEU A 462 27.09 12.26 2.17
CA LEU A 462 25.88 11.83 1.47
C LEU A 462 24.85 11.31 2.49
N PRO A 463 24.04 12.20 3.11
CA PRO A 463 23.06 11.77 4.09
C PRO A 463 21.90 11.02 3.44
N GLY A 464 21.25 10.15 4.22
CA GLY A 464 20.16 9.30 3.78
C GLY A 464 20.25 7.91 4.40
N ARG A 465 19.10 7.29 4.65
CA ARG A 465 19.02 5.93 5.22
C ARG A 465 19.12 4.85 4.16
N GLY A 466 19.68 3.70 4.52
CA GLY A 466 19.61 2.49 3.71
C GLY A 466 18.22 1.85 3.69
N MET A 467 18.01 0.90 2.78
CA MET A 467 16.76 0.17 2.64
C MET A 467 16.82 -1.10 3.48
N PHE A 468 15.92 -1.22 4.46
CA PHE A 468 15.81 -2.41 5.29
C PHE A 468 15.07 -3.52 4.53
N THR A 469 15.73 -4.65 4.29
CA THR A 469 15.14 -5.76 3.52
C THR A 469 15.72 -7.12 3.96
N THR A 470 15.19 -8.22 3.41
CA THR A 470 15.73 -9.57 3.60
C THR A 470 17.17 -9.67 3.11
N ASP A 471 17.95 -10.50 3.76
CA ASP A 471 19.29 -10.88 3.36
C ASP A 471 19.36 -12.40 3.17
N GLN A 472 20.47 -12.90 2.65
CA GLN A 472 20.72 -14.33 2.66
C GLN A 472 20.80 -14.84 4.11
N LEU A 473 20.25 -16.02 4.39
CA LEU A 473 20.27 -16.57 5.75
C LEU A 473 21.71 -16.84 6.22
N GLY A 474 21.99 -16.43 7.47
CA GLY A 474 23.30 -16.61 8.10
C GLY A 474 24.40 -15.68 7.58
N ALA A 475 25.66 -16.04 7.86
CA ALA A 475 26.79 -15.10 7.78
C ALA A 475 27.27 -14.73 6.35
N ALA A 476 26.67 -15.29 5.31
CA ALA A 476 27.03 -15.03 3.92
C ALA A 476 26.31 -13.81 3.32
N GLY A 477 25.34 -13.24 4.04
CA GLY A 477 24.61 -12.04 3.64
C GLY A 477 25.45 -10.75 3.66
N TYR A 478 24.82 -9.65 3.26
CA TYR A 478 25.37 -8.29 3.44
C TYR A 478 25.69 -7.99 4.90
N THR A 479 24.94 -8.60 5.82
CA THR A 479 25.23 -8.62 7.24
C THR A 479 25.31 -10.06 7.77
N LYS A 480 25.57 -10.20 9.07
CA LYS A 480 25.53 -11.51 9.73
C LYS A 480 24.11 -11.96 10.11
N ASP A 481 23.15 -11.05 9.98
CA ASP A 481 21.73 -11.29 10.26
C ASP A 481 21.00 -11.63 8.95
N ASP A 482 19.81 -12.22 9.07
CA ASP A 482 18.93 -12.58 7.95
C ASP A 482 18.30 -11.36 7.24
N PHE A 483 18.67 -10.14 7.66
CA PHE A 483 18.16 -8.87 7.14
C PHE A 483 19.30 -7.85 7.05
N THR A 484 19.21 -6.93 6.09
CA THR A 484 20.19 -5.85 5.94
C THR A 484 19.54 -4.47 6.02
N PRO A 485 20.08 -3.53 6.80
CA PRO A 485 19.62 -2.14 6.83
C PRO A 485 20.29 -1.25 5.76
N TYR A 486 21.24 -1.80 4.99
CA TYR A 486 22.16 -1.01 4.16
C TYR A 486 21.88 -1.12 2.66
N PHE A 487 20.89 -1.91 2.24
CA PHE A 487 20.63 -2.13 0.81
C PHE A 487 20.25 -0.84 0.08
N GLY A 488 20.52 -0.79 -1.22
CA GLY A 488 20.55 0.49 -1.93
C GLY A 488 20.69 0.40 -3.44
N GLY A 489 21.12 1.49 -4.05
CA GLY A 489 21.22 1.60 -5.50
C GLY A 489 19.87 1.83 -6.18
N THR A 490 19.88 2.07 -7.49
CA THR A 490 18.65 1.99 -8.30
C THR A 490 18.07 0.56 -8.26
N SER A 491 18.90 -0.42 -7.90
CA SER A 491 18.52 -1.79 -7.57
C SER A 491 17.51 -1.95 -6.44
N ALA A 492 17.51 -1.07 -5.42
CA ALA A 492 16.49 -1.08 -4.38
C ALA A 492 15.24 -0.26 -4.77
N ALA A 493 15.38 0.72 -5.66
CA ALA A 493 14.25 1.53 -6.15
C ALA A 493 13.34 0.73 -7.12
N THR A 494 13.92 -0.05 -8.03
CA THR A 494 13.19 -0.89 -9.00
C THR A 494 12.18 -1.85 -8.36
N PRO A 495 12.54 -2.68 -7.35
CA PRO A 495 11.61 -3.59 -6.71
C PRO A 495 10.50 -2.87 -5.93
N VAL A 496 10.73 -1.64 -5.45
CA VAL A 496 9.65 -0.81 -4.87
C VAL A 496 8.58 -0.55 -5.92
N VAL A 497 8.97 -0.06 -7.10
CA VAL A 497 8.02 0.23 -8.19
C VAL A 497 7.40 -1.06 -8.72
N ALA A 498 8.15 -2.16 -8.80
CA ALA A 498 7.63 -3.45 -9.23
C ALA A 498 6.52 -3.96 -8.28
N GLY A 499 6.72 -3.80 -6.97
CA GLY A 499 5.69 -4.08 -5.98
C GLY A 499 4.45 -3.20 -6.15
N VAL A 500 4.60 -1.89 -6.35
CA VAL A 500 3.45 -1.00 -6.60
C VAL A 500 2.72 -1.37 -7.89
N ALA A 501 3.44 -1.69 -8.96
CA ALA A 501 2.84 -2.18 -10.21
C ALA A 501 2.03 -3.47 -9.99
N ALA A 502 2.52 -4.37 -9.11
CA ALA A 502 1.81 -5.58 -8.75
C ALA A 502 0.55 -5.30 -7.92
N LEU A 503 0.57 -4.31 -7.01
CA LEU A 503 -0.62 -3.85 -6.30
C LEU A 503 -1.65 -3.23 -7.26
N VAL A 504 -1.21 -2.38 -8.20
CA VAL A 504 -2.04 -1.79 -9.25
C VAL A 504 -2.75 -2.87 -10.06
N LEU A 505 -2.01 -3.88 -10.53
CA LEU A 505 -2.58 -5.03 -11.25
C LEU A 505 -3.51 -5.86 -10.37
N SER A 506 -3.23 -5.97 -9.06
CA SER A 506 -4.09 -6.71 -8.13
C SER A 506 -5.40 -5.99 -7.87
N ALA A 507 -5.42 -4.66 -7.94
CA ALA A 507 -6.64 -3.87 -7.91
C ALA A 507 -7.40 -3.89 -9.25
N ASN A 508 -6.72 -4.13 -10.37
CA ASN A 508 -7.36 -4.28 -11.68
C ASN A 508 -6.54 -5.18 -12.62
N LEU A 509 -6.95 -6.45 -12.73
CA LEU A 509 -6.27 -7.48 -13.53
C LEU A 509 -6.38 -7.26 -15.04
N ASP A 510 -7.23 -6.34 -15.48
CA ASP A 510 -7.49 -6.06 -16.90
C ASP A 510 -6.61 -4.97 -17.49
N LEU A 511 -5.82 -4.29 -16.67
CA LEU A 511 -4.92 -3.25 -17.14
C LEU A 511 -3.83 -3.81 -18.06
N THR A 512 -3.59 -3.12 -19.17
CA THR A 512 -2.42 -3.33 -20.03
C THR A 512 -1.16 -2.72 -19.43
N THR A 513 0.01 -3.12 -19.90
CA THR A 513 1.29 -2.54 -19.47
C THR A 513 1.31 -1.01 -19.64
N GLN A 514 0.79 -0.50 -20.76
CA GLN A 514 0.73 0.94 -21.01
C GLN A 514 -0.20 1.66 -20.01
N GLN A 515 -1.33 1.05 -19.64
CA GLN A 515 -2.22 1.62 -18.62
C GLN A 515 -1.57 1.61 -17.24
N VAL A 516 -0.85 0.55 -16.87
CA VAL A 516 -0.09 0.51 -15.60
C VAL A 516 0.99 1.59 -15.60
N LYS A 517 1.79 1.71 -16.66
CA LYS A 517 2.81 2.76 -16.80
C LYS A 517 2.20 4.15 -16.63
N ARG A 518 1.12 4.45 -17.37
CA ARG A 518 0.40 5.72 -17.24
C ARG A 518 -0.09 5.98 -15.82
N ILE A 519 -0.71 5.00 -15.16
CA ILE A 519 -1.18 5.13 -13.78
C ILE A 519 -0.02 5.51 -12.86
N LEU A 520 1.12 4.81 -12.96
CA LEU A 520 2.28 5.09 -12.13
C LEU A 520 2.81 6.52 -12.37
N GLU A 521 2.89 6.95 -13.63
CA GLU A 521 3.40 8.27 -14.01
C GLU A 521 2.45 9.42 -13.60
N GLU A 522 1.14 9.28 -13.83
CA GLU A 522 0.14 10.32 -13.55
C GLU A 522 -0.17 10.47 -12.05
N THR A 523 0.11 9.45 -11.25
CA THR A 523 -0.20 9.43 -9.80
C THR A 523 1.00 9.66 -8.90
N ALA A 524 2.20 9.77 -9.48
CA ALA A 524 3.44 9.96 -8.74
C ALA A 524 3.49 11.31 -8.00
N ASP A 525 4.11 11.31 -6.82
CA ASP A 525 4.36 12.53 -6.06
C ASP A 525 5.46 13.35 -6.74
N LYS A 526 5.21 14.63 -6.98
CA LYS A 526 6.23 15.55 -7.53
C LYS A 526 7.19 15.97 -6.42
N ILE A 527 8.33 15.30 -6.31
CA ILE A 527 9.44 15.70 -5.42
C ILE A 527 10.40 16.62 -6.16
N VAL A 528 10.86 17.67 -5.50
CA VAL A 528 11.74 18.68 -6.11
C VAL A 528 13.07 18.73 -5.39
N ASP A 529 14.14 18.74 -6.17
CA ASP A 529 15.50 18.93 -5.68
C ASP A 529 16.21 20.01 -6.48
N LEU A 530 16.34 21.19 -5.87
CA LEU A 530 16.95 22.36 -6.51
C LEU A 530 18.47 22.41 -6.30
N GLU A 531 19.00 21.58 -5.41
CA GLU A 531 20.43 21.55 -5.12
C GLU A 531 21.23 20.96 -6.29
N PRO A 532 22.46 21.44 -6.53
CA PRO A 532 23.30 20.84 -7.56
C PRO A 532 23.70 19.43 -7.13
N ASP A 533 23.73 18.48 -8.06
CA ASP A 533 24.24 17.15 -7.73
C ASP A 533 25.72 17.27 -7.31
N PRO A 534 26.17 16.53 -6.28
CA PRO A 534 27.47 16.73 -5.66
C PRO A 534 28.67 16.28 -6.50
N GLN A 535 28.45 15.62 -7.65
CA GLN A 535 29.53 15.17 -8.52
C GLN A 535 29.66 16.04 -9.77
N LEU A 536 28.58 16.24 -10.51
CA LEU A 536 28.59 16.92 -11.81
C LEU A 536 28.04 18.35 -11.74
N GLY A 537 27.48 18.77 -10.61
CA GLY A 537 26.91 20.10 -10.42
C GLY A 537 25.62 20.36 -11.20
N LEU A 538 24.98 19.32 -11.74
CA LEU A 538 23.76 19.39 -12.54
C LEU A 538 22.57 19.76 -11.65
N ARG A 539 21.53 20.35 -12.24
CA ARG A 539 20.29 20.74 -11.55
C ARG A 539 19.08 20.30 -12.38
N TYR A 540 18.75 19.00 -12.32
CA TYR A 540 17.61 18.45 -13.08
C TYR A 540 16.49 17.89 -12.18
N GLY A 541 16.44 18.32 -10.92
CA GLY A 541 15.39 17.91 -9.97
C GLY A 541 14.11 18.73 -10.06
N SER A 542 13.99 19.64 -11.02
CA SER A 542 12.73 20.32 -11.38
C SER A 542 12.00 19.59 -12.51
N TYR A 543 10.72 19.92 -12.69
CA TYR A 543 9.89 19.37 -13.76
C TYR A 543 9.74 20.38 -14.90
N ASP A 544 9.71 19.88 -16.14
CA ASP A 544 9.40 20.66 -17.33
C ASP A 544 7.88 20.87 -17.52
N ASP A 545 7.48 21.52 -18.63
CA ASP A 545 6.08 21.79 -18.96
C ASP A 545 5.25 20.51 -19.19
N ASN A 546 5.90 19.38 -19.48
CA ASN A 546 5.24 18.07 -19.59
C ASN A 546 5.16 17.35 -18.23
N GLY A 547 5.61 18.00 -17.15
CA GLY A 547 5.66 17.43 -15.82
C GLY A 547 6.73 16.35 -15.66
N HIS A 548 7.80 16.36 -16.47
CA HIS A 548 8.90 15.40 -16.41
C HIS A 548 10.17 16.03 -15.83
N SER A 549 10.86 15.29 -14.97
CA SER A 549 12.17 15.62 -14.41
C SER A 549 13.21 14.62 -14.90
N GLN A 550 14.39 15.08 -15.31
CA GLN A 550 15.45 14.14 -15.73
C GLN A 550 16.01 13.32 -14.55
N TRP A 551 15.78 13.73 -13.31
CA TRP A 551 16.18 12.98 -12.11
C TRP A 551 15.06 12.09 -11.59
N PHE A 552 13.82 12.57 -11.60
CA PHE A 552 12.70 11.91 -10.93
C PHE A 552 11.65 11.34 -11.89
N GLY A 553 11.83 11.47 -13.21
CA GLY A 553 10.84 11.10 -14.21
C GLY A 553 9.56 11.88 -14.01
N TYR A 554 8.42 11.21 -14.02
CA TYR A 554 7.15 11.82 -13.67
C TYR A 554 6.91 11.95 -12.15
N GLY A 555 7.83 11.50 -11.29
CA GLY A 555 7.75 11.69 -9.84
C GLY A 555 8.18 10.48 -9.04
N LYS A 556 8.06 10.57 -7.71
CA LYS A 556 8.23 9.44 -6.81
C LYS A 556 6.96 8.61 -6.79
N VAL A 557 7.09 7.30 -6.94
CA VAL A 557 5.95 6.37 -6.92
C VAL A 557 5.11 6.54 -5.65
N ASN A 558 3.79 6.62 -5.83
CA ASN A 558 2.80 6.70 -4.76
C ASN A 558 1.82 5.52 -4.86
N ALA A 559 1.91 4.57 -3.93
CA ALA A 559 1.14 3.34 -3.94
C ALA A 559 -0.36 3.61 -3.71
N GLU A 560 -0.71 4.51 -2.79
CA GLU A 560 -2.10 4.88 -2.49
C GLU A 560 -2.82 5.38 -3.75
N ASN A 561 -2.24 6.40 -4.40
CA ASN A 561 -2.87 7.04 -5.55
C ASN A 561 -2.93 6.09 -6.75
N ALA A 562 -1.86 5.33 -7.01
CA ALA A 562 -1.81 4.38 -8.11
C ALA A 562 -2.88 3.27 -7.96
N VAL A 563 -3.01 2.68 -6.77
CA VAL A 563 -4.01 1.64 -6.51
C VAL A 563 -5.44 2.19 -6.55
N LYS A 564 -5.69 3.40 -6.03
CA LYS A 564 -6.99 4.07 -6.14
C LYS A 564 -7.38 4.34 -7.60
N ALA A 565 -6.43 4.78 -8.43
CA ALA A 565 -6.65 5.00 -9.86
C ALA A 565 -7.03 3.69 -10.58
N ALA A 566 -6.31 2.60 -10.28
CA ALA A 566 -6.61 1.27 -10.82
C ALA A 566 -8.01 0.77 -10.44
N GLN A 567 -8.38 0.91 -9.16
CA GLN A 567 -9.71 0.52 -8.65
C GLN A 567 -10.83 1.34 -9.31
N LYS A 568 -10.62 2.64 -9.53
CA LYS A 568 -11.60 3.50 -10.21
C LYS A 568 -11.85 3.04 -11.65
N LEU A 569 -10.79 2.69 -12.39
CA LEU A 569 -10.93 2.15 -13.74
C LEU A 569 -11.67 0.81 -13.77
N GLN A 570 -11.44 -0.05 -12.76
CA GLN A 570 -12.14 -1.33 -12.64
C GLN A 570 -13.65 -1.11 -12.41
N LYS A 571 -14.03 -0.21 -11.49
CA LYS A 571 -15.44 0.10 -11.19
C LYS A 571 -16.19 0.62 -12.41
N ASN A 572 -15.53 1.44 -13.23
CA ASN A 572 -16.13 1.95 -14.47
C ASN A 572 -16.35 0.84 -15.51
N ALA A 573 -15.52 -0.21 -15.52
CA ALA A 573 -15.68 -1.38 -16.39
C ALA A 573 -16.71 -2.41 -15.85
N ALA A 574 -16.94 -2.46 -14.53
CA ALA A 574 -17.75 -3.47 -13.86
C ALA A 574 -19.29 -3.30 -13.99
N ILE A 575 -19.78 -2.36 -14.81
CA ILE A 575 -21.23 -2.06 -14.93
C ILE A 575 -22.01 -3.16 -15.71
N ALA A 576 -21.39 -4.27 -16.10
CA ALA A 576 -22.09 -5.40 -16.75
C ALA A 576 -21.46 -6.78 -16.43
N ILE A 577 -21.60 -7.29 -15.19
CA ILE A 577 -21.21 -8.66 -14.80
C ILE A 577 -22.43 -9.47 -14.35
N LYS A 578 -22.57 -10.68 -14.89
CA LYS A 578 -23.57 -11.69 -14.52
C LYS A 578 -22.87 -12.88 -13.84
N ASN A 579 -23.39 -13.34 -12.70
CA ASN A 579 -22.85 -14.51 -12.01
C ASN A 579 -23.64 -15.78 -12.34
N ILE A 580 -22.93 -16.86 -12.67
CA ILE A 580 -23.47 -18.19 -12.96
C ILE A 580 -22.96 -19.17 -11.90
N VAL A 581 -23.87 -19.86 -11.23
CA VAL A 581 -23.55 -20.85 -10.21
C VAL A 581 -23.98 -22.23 -10.69
N GLY A 582 -23.02 -23.15 -10.80
CA GLY A 582 -23.25 -24.58 -10.98
C GLY A 582 -22.93 -25.34 -9.71
N ARG A 583 -23.71 -26.38 -9.39
CA ARG A 583 -23.51 -27.23 -8.20
C ARG A 583 -23.66 -28.69 -8.57
N ASN A 584 -22.85 -29.55 -7.96
CA ASN A 584 -23.04 -30.99 -7.98
C ASN A 584 -22.94 -31.53 -6.55
N ASN A 585 -24.07 -32.05 -6.05
CA ASN A 585 -24.22 -32.60 -4.71
C ASN A 585 -24.18 -34.14 -4.68
N ALA A 586 -23.85 -34.78 -5.81
CA ALA A 586 -23.74 -36.23 -5.86
C ALA A 586 -22.50 -36.67 -5.08
N VAL A 587 -22.69 -37.54 -4.10
CA VAL A 587 -21.60 -38.15 -3.34
C VAL A 587 -20.96 -39.25 -4.20
N LEU A 588 -19.65 -39.17 -4.41
CA LEU A 588 -18.89 -40.13 -5.21
C LEU A 588 -17.77 -40.74 -4.38
N SER A 589 -17.65 -42.07 -4.39
CA SER A 589 -16.51 -42.76 -3.76
C SER A 589 -15.22 -42.47 -4.54
N ILE A 590 -14.14 -42.19 -3.83
CA ILE A 590 -12.78 -42.08 -4.34
C ILE A 590 -12.10 -43.44 -4.04
N PRO A 591 -11.88 -44.30 -5.05
CA PRO A 591 -11.25 -45.60 -4.85
C PRO A 591 -9.74 -45.48 -4.65
N ASP A 592 -9.20 -46.35 -3.81
CA ASP A 592 -7.77 -46.46 -3.48
C ASP A 592 -6.91 -46.66 -4.74
N ASN A 593 -5.82 -45.90 -4.85
CA ASN A 593 -4.81 -45.96 -5.92
C ASN A 593 -5.39 -46.05 -7.35
N TYR A 594 -6.54 -45.43 -7.61
CA TYR A 594 -7.19 -45.50 -8.91
C TYR A 594 -6.63 -44.42 -9.84
N GLN A 595 -5.62 -44.80 -10.62
CA GLN A 595 -4.85 -43.92 -11.53
C GLN A 595 -5.69 -43.13 -12.55
N GLN A 596 -6.89 -43.62 -12.91
CA GLN A 596 -7.80 -42.90 -13.81
C GLN A 596 -8.63 -41.82 -13.08
N GLY A 597 -8.69 -41.88 -11.75
CA GLY A 597 -9.44 -40.98 -10.88
C GLY A 597 -10.94 -40.98 -11.12
N ILE A 598 -11.67 -40.22 -10.31
CA ILE A 598 -13.11 -39.98 -10.48
C ILE A 598 -13.37 -38.60 -11.08
N LYS A 599 -14.41 -38.48 -11.92
CA LYS A 599 -14.81 -37.20 -12.52
C LYS A 599 -16.25 -36.85 -12.14
N SER A 600 -16.44 -35.64 -11.63
CA SER A 600 -17.77 -35.09 -11.30
C SER A 600 -18.09 -33.90 -12.22
N PRO A 601 -19.17 -33.94 -13.03
CA PRO A 601 -19.49 -32.89 -14.00
C PRO A 601 -20.42 -31.79 -13.45
N ILE A 602 -20.30 -30.58 -14.00
CA ILE A 602 -21.24 -29.46 -13.89
C ILE A 602 -21.45 -28.89 -15.30
N MET A 603 -22.69 -28.87 -15.78
CA MET A 603 -23.04 -28.32 -17.10
C MET A 603 -23.46 -26.85 -17.00
N ILE A 604 -22.84 -25.99 -17.81
CA ILE A 604 -23.15 -24.56 -17.89
C ILE A 604 -23.66 -24.22 -19.29
N SER A 605 -24.82 -23.55 -19.38
CA SER A 605 -25.43 -23.14 -20.65
C SER A 605 -25.02 -21.74 -21.12
N GLU A 606 -24.44 -20.92 -20.24
CA GLU A 606 -24.04 -19.53 -20.51
C GLU A 606 -22.88 -19.46 -21.51
N SER A 607 -23.07 -18.77 -22.63
CA SER A 607 -22.07 -18.62 -23.69
C SER A 607 -21.08 -17.47 -23.45
N SER A 608 -21.39 -16.53 -22.56
CA SER A 608 -20.53 -15.41 -22.25
C SER A 608 -19.15 -15.84 -21.74
N ASN A 609 -18.15 -14.99 -21.99
CA ASN A 609 -16.78 -15.27 -21.59
C ASN A 609 -16.62 -15.15 -20.06
N VAL A 610 -15.92 -16.12 -19.48
CA VAL A 610 -15.56 -16.17 -18.07
C VAL A 610 -14.63 -15.01 -17.73
N ARG A 611 -14.95 -14.26 -16.68
CA ARG A 611 -14.17 -13.15 -16.10
C ARG A 611 -13.60 -13.47 -14.73
N ASP A 612 -14.31 -14.28 -13.95
CA ASP A 612 -13.83 -14.81 -12.68
C ASP A 612 -14.31 -16.26 -12.47
N ILE A 613 -13.56 -17.03 -11.67
CA ILE A 613 -13.81 -18.43 -11.35
C ILE A 613 -13.59 -18.67 -9.86
N GLN A 614 -14.53 -19.39 -9.23
CA GLN A 614 -14.34 -20.00 -7.93
C GLN A 614 -14.82 -21.46 -7.92
N VAL A 615 -14.03 -22.36 -7.33
CA VAL A 615 -14.34 -23.78 -7.15
C VAL A 615 -14.36 -24.08 -5.67
N SER A 616 -15.51 -24.47 -5.13
CA SER A 616 -15.61 -24.95 -3.74
C SER A 616 -15.72 -26.46 -3.72
N VAL A 617 -14.92 -27.13 -2.89
CA VAL A 617 -14.94 -28.60 -2.76
C VAL A 617 -15.16 -29.00 -1.31
N ASN A 618 -15.83 -30.14 -1.11
CA ASN A 618 -15.99 -30.82 0.16
C ASN A 618 -15.65 -32.31 -0.03
N ILE A 619 -14.52 -32.75 0.50
CA ILE A 619 -13.97 -34.10 0.33
C ILE A 619 -13.57 -34.66 1.69
N SER A 620 -13.90 -35.93 1.93
CA SER A 620 -13.41 -36.71 3.07
C SER A 620 -12.48 -37.81 2.56
N HIS A 621 -11.31 -38.00 3.17
CA HIS A 621 -10.33 -39.01 2.77
C HIS A 621 -9.60 -39.54 4.00
N GLU A 622 -9.13 -40.78 4.01
CA GLU A 622 -8.37 -41.31 5.16
C GLU A 622 -6.99 -40.64 5.30
N PHE A 623 -6.40 -40.21 4.17
CA PHE A 623 -5.18 -39.41 4.10
C PHE A 623 -5.18 -38.44 2.90
N LEU A 624 -5.37 -37.14 3.12
CA LEU A 624 -5.55 -36.18 2.01
C LEU A 624 -4.30 -35.92 1.15
N SER A 625 -3.10 -36.28 1.60
CA SER A 625 -1.88 -36.11 0.82
C SER A 625 -1.72 -37.14 -0.32
N ASP A 626 -2.64 -38.09 -0.46
CA ASP A 626 -2.64 -39.01 -1.60
C ASP A 626 -3.40 -38.49 -2.81
N LEU A 627 -4.16 -37.41 -2.60
CA LEU A 627 -5.01 -36.83 -3.62
C LEU A 627 -4.30 -35.78 -4.47
N GLU A 628 -4.56 -35.86 -5.77
CA GLU A 628 -4.47 -34.73 -6.69
C GLU A 628 -5.86 -34.32 -7.15
N ILE A 629 -6.13 -33.01 -7.14
CA ILE A 629 -7.44 -32.46 -7.50
C ILE A 629 -7.26 -31.47 -8.65
N TYR A 630 -7.97 -31.69 -9.75
CA TYR A 630 -7.94 -30.86 -10.95
C TYR A 630 -9.33 -30.30 -11.29
N LEU A 631 -9.37 -29.07 -11.81
CA LEU A 631 -10.50 -28.57 -12.60
C LEU A 631 -10.21 -28.78 -14.08
N ILE A 632 -11.17 -29.34 -14.82
CA ILE A 632 -11.13 -29.50 -16.27
C ILE A 632 -12.20 -28.59 -16.89
N ALA A 633 -11.79 -27.68 -17.75
CA ALA A 633 -12.68 -26.80 -18.51
C ALA A 633 -13.26 -27.50 -19.77
N PRO A 634 -14.34 -26.97 -20.38
CA PRO A 634 -14.97 -27.57 -21.57
C PRO A 634 -14.04 -27.73 -22.78
N ASN A 635 -12.94 -26.97 -22.84
CA ASN A 635 -11.91 -27.06 -23.88
C ASN A 635 -10.79 -28.07 -23.55
N ASN A 636 -10.96 -28.89 -22.51
CA ASN A 636 -9.98 -29.86 -21.99
C ASN A 636 -8.72 -29.26 -21.33
N GLN A 637 -8.64 -27.93 -21.13
CA GLN A 637 -7.59 -27.37 -20.28
C GLN A 637 -7.79 -27.83 -18.83
N ARG A 638 -6.70 -28.24 -18.18
CA ARG A 638 -6.69 -28.70 -16.79
C ARG A 638 -5.90 -27.75 -15.90
N VAL A 639 -6.41 -27.52 -14.70
CA VAL A 639 -5.74 -26.74 -13.65
C VAL A 639 -5.67 -27.58 -12.39
N LEU A 640 -4.46 -27.81 -11.87
CA LEU A 640 -4.25 -28.43 -10.56
C LEU A 640 -4.72 -27.44 -9.48
N LEU A 641 -5.73 -27.84 -8.71
CA LEU A 641 -6.26 -27.08 -7.58
C LEU A 641 -5.52 -27.42 -6.30
N GLN A 642 -5.24 -28.71 -6.07
CA GLN A 642 -4.62 -29.20 -4.86
C GLN A 642 -3.65 -30.33 -5.19
N SER A 643 -2.40 -30.14 -4.77
CA SER A 643 -1.36 -31.18 -4.82
C SER A 643 -1.30 -31.95 -3.49
N ARG A 644 -0.41 -32.94 -3.43
CA ARG A 644 -0.19 -33.91 -2.36
C ARG A 644 0.42 -33.33 -1.07
N THR A 645 -0.08 -32.19 -0.59
CA THR A 645 0.54 -31.38 0.49
C THR A 645 -0.27 -31.30 1.79
N LEU A 646 -1.41 -32.00 1.88
CA LEU A 646 -2.37 -31.85 2.99
C LEU A 646 -2.11 -32.75 4.21
N GLY A 647 -1.19 -33.72 4.10
CA GLY A 647 -0.81 -34.65 5.17
C GLY A 647 -1.96 -35.56 5.62
N ARG A 648 -1.96 -35.90 6.92
CA ARG A 648 -2.94 -36.78 7.61
C ARG A 648 -4.33 -36.18 7.84
N ARG A 649 -4.62 -35.02 7.25
CA ARG A 649 -5.96 -34.43 7.37
C ARG A 649 -6.97 -35.35 6.69
N GLN A 650 -8.17 -35.44 7.27
CA GLN A 650 -9.22 -36.32 6.76
C GLN A 650 -10.37 -35.58 6.07
N GLU A 651 -10.45 -34.25 6.22
CA GLU A 651 -11.51 -33.42 5.67
C GLU A 651 -10.93 -32.22 4.93
N LEU A 652 -11.42 -31.98 3.72
CA LEU A 652 -11.05 -30.86 2.88
C LEU A 652 -12.31 -30.08 2.50
N GLN A 653 -12.49 -28.92 3.14
CA GLN A 653 -13.50 -27.94 2.78
C GLN A 653 -12.80 -26.63 2.44
N THR A 654 -12.73 -26.30 1.15
CA THR A 654 -12.00 -25.10 0.70
C THR A 654 -12.59 -24.53 -0.58
N THR A 655 -12.29 -23.26 -0.83
CA THR A 655 -12.65 -22.56 -2.05
C THR A 655 -11.38 -22.08 -2.75
N TYR A 656 -11.17 -22.59 -3.96
CA TYR A 656 -10.14 -22.16 -4.89
C TYR A 656 -10.69 -21.01 -5.70
N SER A 657 -9.96 -19.90 -5.78
CA SER A 657 -10.33 -18.74 -6.59
C SER A 657 -9.14 -18.26 -7.38
N VAL A 658 -9.34 -17.35 -8.33
CA VAL A 658 -8.24 -16.70 -9.05
C VAL A 658 -7.28 -15.99 -8.10
N GLN A 659 -7.71 -15.59 -6.90
CA GLN A 659 -6.85 -14.97 -5.88
C GLN A 659 -6.00 -15.98 -5.12
N THR A 660 -6.49 -17.20 -4.89
CA THR A 660 -5.76 -18.23 -4.11
C THR A 660 -5.01 -19.23 -5.01
N HIS A 661 -5.49 -19.46 -6.23
CA HIS A 661 -4.99 -20.50 -7.14
C HIS A 661 -4.82 -19.94 -8.57
N PRO A 662 -3.64 -19.37 -8.88
CA PRO A 662 -3.37 -18.64 -10.11
C PRO A 662 -3.58 -19.41 -11.41
N GLY A 663 -3.41 -20.73 -11.40
CA GLY A 663 -3.64 -21.57 -12.58
C GLY A 663 -5.05 -21.41 -13.17
N LEU A 664 -6.03 -21.01 -12.35
CA LEU A 664 -7.40 -20.72 -12.78
C LEU A 664 -7.48 -19.54 -13.76
N LYS A 665 -6.49 -18.63 -13.79
CA LYS A 665 -6.41 -17.55 -14.81
C LYS A 665 -6.36 -18.06 -16.23
N ASN A 666 -5.78 -19.24 -16.44
CA ASN A 666 -5.66 -19.87 -17.76
C ASN A 666 -7.04 -20.19 -18.35
N LEU A 667 -8.09 -20.20 -17.52
CA LEU A 667 -9.46 -20.53 -17.89
C LEU A 667 -10.35 -19.28 -18.01
N LEU A 668 -9.79 -18.07 -17.94
CA LEU A 668 -10.52 -16.81 -18.15
C LEU A 668 -10.55 -16.42 -19.62
N ASN A 669 -11.48 -15.54 -19.98
CA ASN A 669 -11.72 -15.01 -21.33
C ASN A 669 -12.12 -16.04 -22.39
N GLN A 670 -12.42 -17.27 -21.97
CA GLN A 670 -13.03 -18.32 -22.78
C GLN A 670 -14.52 -18.44 -22.45
N SER A 671 -15.30 -19.07 -23.34
CA SER A 671 -16.74 -19.27 -23.13
C SER A 671 -17.00 -20.10 -21.87
N ALA A 672 -17.99 -19.69 -21.07
CA ALA A 672 -18.45 -20.45 -19.90
C ALA A 672 -19.20 -21.75 -20.28
N LYS A 673 -19.67 -21.84 -21.53
CA LYS A 673 -20.58 -22.90 -21.98
C LYS A 673 -19.88 -24.23 -22.08
N GLY A 674 -20.50 -25.25 -21.52
CA GLY A 674 -20.11 -26.64 -21.69
C GLY A 674 -20.00 -27.40 -20.37
N ASN A 675 -19.29 -28.53 -20.43
CA ASN A 675 -19.14 -29.45 -19.32
C ASN A 675 -17.84 -29.17 -18.55
N TRP A 676 -17.97 -28.66 -17.33
CA TRP A 676 -16.86 -28.49 -16.40
C TRP A 676 -16.75 -29.73 -15.52
N GLN A 677 -15.54 -30.22 -15.26
CA GLN A 677 -15.36 -31.44 -14.47
C GLN A 677 -14.36 -31.23 -13.34
N LEU A 678 -14.70 -31.71 -12.14
CA LEU A 678 -13.75 -31.91 -11.06
C LEU A 678 -13.18 -33.31 -11.19
N TRP A 679 -11.85 -33.44 -11.31
CA TRP A 679 -11.15 -34.71 -11.43
C TRP A 679 -10.28 -34.94 -10.20
N ILE A 680 -10.51 -36.05 -9.49
CA ILE A 680 -9.82 -36.39 -8.24
C ILE A 680 -9.16 -37.74 -8.44
N ILE A 681 -7.85 -37.80 -8.16
CA ILE A 681 -7.04 -39.00 -8.33
C ILE A 681 -6.43 -39.34 -6.98
N ASP A 682 -6.66 -40.57 -6.52
CA ASP A 682 -5.82 -41.16 -5.48
C ASP A 682 -4.60 -41.80 -6.15
N THR A 683 -3.42 -41.40 -5.68
CA THR A 683 -2.13 -41.75 -6.27
C THR A 683 -1.26 -42.57 -5.31
N ALA A 684 -1.81 -43.07 -4.21
CA ALA A 684 -1.14 -43.99 -3.29
C ALA A 684 -2.07 -45.16 -2.91
N PRO A 685 -1.52 -46.31 -2.48
CA PRO A 685 -2.30 -47.41 -1.93
C PRO A 685 -2.66 -47.16 -0.45
N GLN A 686 -3.70 -47.84 0.03
CA GLN A 686 -4.16 -48.04 1.43
C GLN A 686 -5.29 -47.13 1.93
N ASP A 687 -5.51 -45.98 1.31
CA ASP A 687 -6.46 -44.98 1.80
C ASP A 687 -7.60 -44.81 0.79
N THR A 688 -8.82 -44.59 1.28
CA THR A 688 -10.00 -44.32 0.45
C THR A 688 -10.72 -43.07 0.91
N GLY A 689 -11.66 -42.58 0.10
CA GLY A 689 -12.50 -41.45 0.51
C GLY A 689 -13.73 -41.21 -0.33
N LYS A 690 -14.28 -40.00 -0.22
CA LYS A 690 -15.51 -39.56 -0.88
C LYS A 690 -15.43 -38.07 -1.25
N LEU A 691 -15.88 -37.74 -2.45
CA LEU A 691 -16.32 -36.38 -2.78
C LEU A 691 -17.74 -36.22 -2.27
N ASN A 692 -17.96 -35.30 -1.32
CA ASN A 692 -19.28 -35.05 -0.73
C ASN A 692 -20.13 -34.11 -1.61
N ASN A 693 -19.52 -33.02 -2.11
CA ASN A 693 -20.10 -32.10 -3.08
C ASN A 693 -19.06 -31.11 -3.60
N TRP A 694 -19.39 -30.42 -4.68
CA TRP A 694 -18.62 -29.27 -5.14
C TRP A 694 -19.50 -28.24 -5.88
N GLN A 695 -19.00 -27.01 -5.94
CA GLN A 695 -19.65 -25.88 -6.60
C GLN A 695 -18.66 -25.16 -7.51
N LEU A 696 -19.16 -24.69 -8.65
CA LEU A 696 -18.47 -23.81 -9.58
C LEU A 696 -19.23 -22.48 -9.67
N LEU A 697 -18.57 -21.37 -9.35
CA LEU A 697 -19.07 -20.01 -9.58
C LEU A 697 -18.26 -19.39 -10.70
N LEU A 698 -18.95 -18.96 -11.76
CA LEU A 698 -18.38 -18.22 -12.89
C LEU A 698 -18.96 -16.81 -12.92
N SER A 699 -18.13 -15.78 -12.99
CA SER A 699 -18.58 -14.43 -13.37
C SER A 699 -18.36 -14.24 -14.85
N VAL A 700 -19.36 -13.74 -15.58
CA VAL A 700 -19.31 -13.50 -17.03
C VAL A 700 -19.77 -12.08 -17.36
N ASN A 701 -19.47 -11.58 -18.55
CA ASN A 701 -20.07 -10.32 -19.01
C ASN A 701 -21.59 -10.47 -19.16
N SER A 702 -22.34 -9.46 -18.69
CA SER A 702 -23.80 -9.37 -18.91
C SER A 702 -24.15 -9.11 -20.36
#